data_AF-A0A1G7XXM2-F1
#
_entry.id   AF-A0A1G7XXM2-F1
#
_cell.length_a   1.000
_cell.length_b   1.000
_cell.length_c   1.000
_cell.angle_alpha   90.00
_cell.angle_beta   90.00
_cell.angle_gamma   90.00
#
_symmetry.space_group_name_H-M   'P 1'
#
loop_
_entity.id
_entity.type
_entity.pdbx_description
1 polymer ?
#
loop_
_entity_poly.entity_id
_entity_poly.type
_entity_poly.pdbx_seq_one_letter_code
_entity_poly.pdbx_strand_id
1 'polypeptide(L)'
;MKKLFLSAAVIASMILASCSSDDDAPAGPEVPVGEDIIVSGTIEEDQTWTKDNVYILDGKVVVDGGATLTIDAGTVIKGSEGQQTQASALIVDRDATLNANGTAQEPIIFTTILDEIVSGETVSPNLTVNDRGLWGGVIVLGNAPSSFEGDATEELIEGIPANSGFGLYGGNDPGDSSGSIRYISIRHGGANIGEGNEINGLTLGGVGSGTTIDHIEVIANLDDGVEFFGGTVNASNLVVWGVGDDAIDIDQAYSGTITNAAVVMNNVSDHGLEIDGPEGSTTGMYTLENITIFSDDSETNANSGNREYAQFRSSAMGNNNNILLVGGLPDSDFTLQDNQGVADNYNSGELTFSNIEIVPPAGVSDIATLFTDASGQTTFQDDAVGQGGFVDAIVNTSEATVGANLGVFGWTWVSETGAFGAGANQEVAEVTVTGTIENNATWTNNNIYILDGKVVVDGGATLTIEAGTVIKGAEGQQTQASALIVDRDATLNANGTAEQPIIFTSVLDELMPGDVVSPNLTVDDRGLWGGIIVLGNAPASLEGDVVEELIEGIPAGSGYGLYGGNDAADSSGSIEYISIRHGGANIGEGNEINGLTLGGVGNGTVINHIEVIANLDDGVEFFGGTVDASNIVVWGVGDDAIDIDQAYSGTVTNAAVVMNNVSDHGLEIDGPEGSATGMYTLENVTIFADDSDTNANSGNREYAQFRSSAMGTNTNILLVGGLTDADFTLANNQGVADNYNAGDLTFSNIEIVPPAGVTDISTLFTDASGLTSFQDDATGANGFVSVVADTAAATVGADLGVFGWTWVSEAASALGF
;
A
#
# COMPACT_ATOMS: atom_id res chain seq x y z
N MET A 1 25.75 -11.34 -68.91
CA MET A 1 25.13 -10.04 -69.27
C MET A 1 24.53 -9.49 -67.97
N LYS A 2 24.85 -8.34 -67.36
CA LYS A 2 25.69 -7.14 -67.56
C LYS A 2 26.07 -6.70 -66.11
N LYS A 3 27.34 -6.60 -65.70
CA LYS A 3 28.14 -5.37 -65.41
C LYS A 3 27.32 -4.22 -64.74
N LEU A 4 27.74 -3.53 -63.66
CA LEU A 4 28.96 -2.70 -63.50
C LEU A 4 29.13 -2.13 -62.03
N PHE A 5 30.39 -2.11 -61.55
CA PHE A 5 31.19 -1.04 -60.85
C PHE A 5 30.91 -0.63 -59.37
N LEU A 6 31.89 -0.79 -58.45
CA LEU A 6 33.05 0.08 -58.08
C LEU A 6 32.59 1.41 -57.44
N SER A 7 32.96 1.78 -56.19
CA SER A 7 34.28 2.35 -55.85
C SER A 7 34.39 2.67 -54.35
N ALA A 8 35.58 2.45 -53.79
CA ALA A 8 36.02 2.96 -52.49
C ALA A 8 36.41 4.44 -52.56
N ALA A 9 36.22 5.18 -51.47
CA ALA A 9 36.87 6.47 -51.22
C ALA A 9 37.16 6.64 -49.72
N VAL A 10 38.47 6.67 -49.41
CA VAL A 10 39.06 7.07 -48.13
C VAL A 10 39.31 8.57 -48.19
N ILE A 11 38.89 9.34 -47.18
CA ILE A 11 39.47 10.64 -46.84
C ILE A 11 39.63 10.73 -45.33
N ALA A 12 40.88 10.98 -44.93
CA ALA A 12 41.37 11.14 -43.58
C ALA A 12 41.03 12.51 -42.99
N SER A 13 40.88 12.58 -41.68
CA SER A 13 41.12 13.80 -40.90
C SER A 13 41.83 13.45 -39.59
N MET A 14 42.87 14.23 -39.34
CA MET A 14 43.96 13.99 -38.39
C MET A 14 43.55 14.15 -36.93
N ILE A 15 44.22 13.35 -36.12
CA ILE A 15 44.35 13.41 -34.66
C ILE A 15 45.08 14.71 -34.25
N LEU A 16 44.58 15.37 -33.20
CA LEU A 16 45.39 16.21 -32.31
C LEU A 16 45.24 15.68 -30.89
N ALA A 17 46.33 15.09 -30.39
CA ALA A 17 46.50 14.66 -29.01
C ALA A 17 47.01 15.82 -28.14
N SER A 18 46.55 15.89 -26.89
CA SER A 18 47.20 16.61 -25.80
C SER A 18 47.21 15.71 -24.56
N CYS A 19 48.40 15.43 -24.06
CA CYS A 19 48.70 14.50 -22.97
C CYS A 19 48.53 15.15 -21.59
N SER A 20 48.16 14.36 -20.56
CA SER A 20 49.04 14.09 -19.40
C SER A 20 48.43 13.09 -18.39
N SER A 21 49.17 11.98 -18.16
CA SER A 21 49.41 11.21 -16.91
C SER A 21 48.20 10.74 -16.07
N ASP A 22 48.02 9.48 -15.67
CA ASP A 22 48.93 8.37 -15.36
C ASP A 22 48.19 7.00 -15.44
N ASP A 23 48.96 5.90 -15.56
CA ASP A 23 48.68 4.48 -15.26
C ASP A 23 47.23 3.95 -15.32
N ASP A 24 46.88 3.21 -16.39
CA ASP A 24 45.80 2.22 -16.35
C ASP A 24 46.23 0.91 -17.06
N ALA A 25 45.94 -0.21 -16.39
CA ALA A 25 46.12 -1.58 -16.86
C ALA A 25 45.28 -1.84 -18.15
N PRO A 26 45.61 -2.84 -18.97
CA PRO A 26 44.86 -3.06 -20.22
C PRO A 26 43.45 -3.56 -19.90
N ALA A 27 42.43 -2.79 -20.26
CA ALA A 27 41.04 -3.19 -20.23
C ALA A 27 40.81 -4.45 -21.08
N GLY A 28 40.07 -5.41 -20.53
CA GLY A 28 39.54 -6.57 -21.24
C GLY A 28 38.60 -6.15 -22.38
N PRO A 29 38.17 -7.10 -23.23
CA PRO A 29 37.32 -6.77 -24.39
C PRO A 29 35.99 -6.15 -23.94
N GLU A 30 35.73 -4.90 -24.33
CA GLU A 30 34.44 -4.21 -24.17
C GLU A 30 33.34 -4.96 -24.94
N VAL A 31 32.24 -5.29 -24.25
CA VAL A 31 31.02 -5.89 -24.81
C VAL A 31 30.10 -4.77 -25.35
N PRO A 32 29.41 -4.94 -26.49
CA PRO A 32 28.46 -3.94 -27.01
C PRO A 32 27.31 -3.66 -26.03
N VAL A 33 26.79 -2.43 -26.05
CA VAL A 33 25.71 -1.92 -25.18
C VAL A 33 24.32 -2.22 -25.79
N GLY A 34 23.40 -2.72 -24.98
CA GLY A 34 21.97 -2.88 -25.30
C GLY A 34 21.55 -4.24 -25.87
N GLU A 35 22.31 -5.31 -25.63
CA GLU A 35 21.99 -6.68 -26.09
C GLU A 35 21.79 -7.66 -24.93
N ASP A 36 21.05 -8.74 -25.20
CA ASP A 36 21.03 -9.94 -24.36
C ASP A 36 22.36 -10.70 -24.54
N ILE A 37 23.17 -10.79 -23.47
CA ILE A 37 24.46 -11.48 -23.48
C ILE A 37 24.28 -12.88 -22.90
N ILE A 38 24.36 -13.90 -23.74
CA ILE A 38 24.36 -15.30 -23.30
C ILE A 38 25.73 -15.64 -22.70
N VAL A 39 25.74 -16.07 -21.44
CA VAL A 39 26.90 -16.53 -20.68
C VAL A 39 26.76 -18.02 -20.39
N SER A 40 27.79 -18.81 -20.67
CA SER A 40 27.80 -20.26 -20.42
C SER A 40 29.19 -20.73 -20.01
N GLY A 41 29.26 -21.82 -19.26
CA GLY A 41 30.52 -22.44 -18.86
C GLY A 41 31.30 -21.65 -17.82
N THR A 42 32.63 -21.66 -17.92
CA THR A 42 33.54 -21.13 -16.88
C THR A 42 34.06 -19.74 -17.25
N ILE A 43 34.04 -18.83 -16.28
CA ILE A 43 34.67 -17.50 -16.30
C ILE A 43 36.06 -17.65 -15.66
N GLU A 44 37.09 -17.76 -16.50
CA GLU A 44 38.49 -18.02 -16.08
C GLU A 44 39.31 -16.72 -15.86
N GLU A 45 38.79 -15.57 -16.29
CA GLU A 45 39.43 -14.26 -16.18
C GLU A 45 38.43 -13.22 -15.66
N ASP A 46 38.93 -12.12 -15.10
CA ASP A 46 38.08 -11.05 -14.56
C ASP A 46 37.07 -10.53 -15.60
N GLN A 47 35.82 -10.38 -15.19
CA GLN A 47 34.74 -9.85 -16.02
C GLN A 47 33.93 -8.79 -15.29
N THR A 48 33.36 -7.88 -16.07
CA THR A 48 32.42 -6.87 -15.58
C THR A 48 31.11 -6.96 -16.34
N TRP A 49 30.01 -7.07 -15.61
CA TRP A 49 28.64 -7.04 -16.12
C TRP A 49 28.00 -5.70 -15.79
N THR A 50 27.37 -5.07 -16.77
CA THR A 50 26.90 -3.68 -16.70
C THR A 50 25.40 -3.59 -16.92
N LYS A 51 24.71 -2.63 -16.28
CA LYS A 51 23.25 -2.43 -16.44
C LYS A 51 22.76 -2.13 -17.85
N ASP A 52 23.68 -1.73 -18.72
CA ASP A 52 23.44 -1.51 -20.14
C ASP A 52 23.05 -2.79 -20.91
N ASN A 53 23.21 -3.98 -20.30
CA ASN A 53 22.91 -5.27 -20.91
C ASN A 53 22.10 -6.18 -19.96
N VAL A 54 21.40 -7.16 -20.54
CA VAL A 54 20.81 -8.28 -19.79
C VAL A 54 21.71 -9.50 -19.97
N TYR A 55 22.11 -10.15 -18.89
CA TYR A 55 22.98 -11.32 -18.94
C TYR A 55 22.17 -12.59 -18.76
N ILE A 56 22.23 -13.52 -19.71
CA ILE A 56 21.47 -14.77 -19.69
C ILE A 56 22.40 -15.93 -19.35
N LEU A 57 22.18 -16.58 -18.20
CA LEU A 57 22.92 -17.78 -17.78
C LEU A 57 22.37 -18.98 -18.55
N ASP A 58 23.14 -19.52 -19.49
CA ASP A 58 22.83 -20.76 -20.21
C ASP A 58 23.55 -21.94 -19.54
N GLY A 59 22.79 -22.63 -18.68
CA GLY A 59 23.30 -23.67 -17.79
C GLY A 59 24.03 -23.11 -16.56
N LYS A 60 24.92 -23.91 -15.98
CA LYS A 60 25.73 -23.53 -14.83
C LYS A 60 26.90 -22.66 -15.31
N VAL A 61 26.92 -21.41 -14.85
CA VAL A 61 28.00 -20.45 -15.11
C VAL A 61 28.88 -20.39 -13.87
N VAL A 62 30.15 -20.74 -14.03
CA VAL A 62 31.10 -20.90 -12.92
C VAL A 62 32.14 -19.80 -12.97
N VAL A 63 32.27 -18.99 -11.93
CA VAL A 63 33.41 -18.09 -11.73
C VAL A 63 34.54 -18.92 -11.11
N ASP A 64 35.62 -19.10 -11.86
CA ASP A 64 36.72 -20.00 -11.48
C ASP A 64 37.63 -19.37 -10.42
N GLY A 65 38.31 -20.21 -9.64
CA GLY A 65 39.23 -19.77 -8.60
C GLY A 65 40.31 -18.83 -9.14
N GLY A 66 40.38 -17.62 -8.58
CA GLY A 66 41.30 -16.55 -9.00
C GLY A 66 40.72 -15.53 -10.00
N ALA A 67 39.50 -15.73 -10.50
CA ALA A 67 38.77 -14.75 -11.29
C ALA A 67 37.83 -13.88 -10.42
N THR A 68 37.64 -12.63 -10.83
CA THR A 68 36.68 -11.69 -10.24
C THR A 68 35.53 -11.42 -11.21
N LEU A 69 34.30 -11.72 -10.79
CA LEU A 69 33.10 -11.22 -11.46
C LEU A 69 32.62 -9.94 -10.76
N THR A 70 32.63 -8.83 -11.48
CA THR A 70 32.05 -7.56 -11.01
C THR A 70 30.70 -7.34 -11.69
N ILE A 71 29.66 -7.01 -10.94
CA ILE A 71 28.32 -6.70 -11.47
C ILE A 71 27.93 -5.29 -10.99
N ASP A 72 27.70 -4.40 -11.94
CA ASP A 72 27.29 -3.02 -11.66
C ASP A 72 25.83 -2.97 -11.18
N ALA A 73 25.52 -1.95 -10.38
CA ALA A 73 24.16 -1.66 -9.91
C ALA A 73 23.15 -1.54 -11.06
N GLY A 74 21.92 -2.04 -10.86
CA GLY A 74 20.84 -2.02 -11.85
C GLY A 74 20.94 -3.09 -12.95
N THR A 75 21.92 -4.00 -12.87
CA THR A 75 22.07 -5.08 -13.85
C THR A 75 21.01 -6.16 -13.64
N VAL A 76 20.41 -6.62 -14.75
CA VAL A 76 19.47 -7.75 -14.77
C VAL A 76 20.18 -8.99 -15.32
N ILE A 77 20.08 -10.09 -14.57
CA ILE A 77 20.65 -11.39 -14.90
C ILE A 77 19.51 -12.41 -14.92
N LYS A 78 19.43 -13.21 -15.97
CA LYS A 78 18.34 -14.17 -16.21
C LYS A 78 18.87 -15.59 -16.34
N GLY A 79 18.38 -16.52 -15.53
CA GLY A 79 18.61 -17.95 -15.69
C GLY A 79 17.80 -18.53 -16.84
N SER A 80 18.44 -19.27 -17.76
CA SER A 80 17.73 -20.04 -18.77
C SER A 80 16.93 -21.18 -18.14
N GLU A 81 15.80 -21.52 -18.75
CA GLU A 81 15.00 -22.67 -18.34
C GLU A 81 15.86 -23.95 -18.32
N GLY A 82 15.76 -24.71 -17.25
CA GLY A 82 16.44 -25.98 -17.07
C GLY A 82 15.86 -26.70 -15.86
N GLN A 83 15.83 -28.03 -15.93
CA GLN A 83 15.32 -28.86 -14.84
C GLN A 83 16.37 -29.90 -14.48
N GLN A 84 16.34 -30.36 -13.24
CA GLN A 84 17.33 -31.28 -12.72
C GLN A 84 18.77 -30.73 -12.86
N THR A 85 19.74 -31.60 -13.17
CA THR A 85 21.14 -31.22 -13.41
C THR A 85 21.34 -30.15 -14.50
N GLN A 86 20.32 -29.88 -15.33
CA GLN A 86 20.34 -28.85 -16.38
C GLN A 86 19.88 -27.47 -15.91
N ALA A 87 19.42 -27.31 -14.66
CA ALA A 87 19.09 -26.01 -14.09
C ALA A 87 20.27 -25.04 -14.23
N SER A 88 19.98 -23.83 -14.70
CA SER A 88 20.95 -22.74 -14.80
C SER A 88 21.22 -22.13 -13.44
N ALA A 89 22.46 -21.74 -13.16
CA ALA A 89 22.85 -21.16 -11.88
C ALA A 89 24.13 -20.33 -12.06
N LEU A 90 24.32 -19.33 -11.19
CA LEU A 90 25.61 -18.69 -11.03
C LEU A 90 26.34 -19.35 -9.86
N ILE A 91 27.57 -19.81 -10.09
CA ILE A 91 28.39 -20.48 -9.09
C ILE A 91 29.69 -19.70 -8.98
N VAL A 92 29.95 -19.14 -7.80
CA VAL A 92 31.21 -18.51 -7.45
C VAL A 92 32.02 -19.56 -6.70
N ASP A 93 32.95 -20.20 -7.40
CA ASP A 93 33.73 -21.29 -6.83
C ASP A 93 34.75 -20.76 -5.80
N ARG A 94 35.31 -21.67 -5.02
CA ARG A 94 36.33 -21.31 -4.03
C ARG A 94 37.50 -20.56 -4.67
N ASP A 95 38.05 -19.58 -3.94
CA ASP A 95 39.09 -18.66 -4.39
C ASP A 95 38.66 -17.67 -5.49
N ALA A 96 37.40 -17.69 -5.95
CA ALA A 96 36.84 -16.66 -6.83
C ALA A 96 36.29 -15.47 -6.03
N THR A 97 36.02 -14.36 -6.71
CA THR A 97 35.45 -13.15 -6.08
C THR A 97 34.21 -12.67 -6.84
N LEU A 98 33.11 -12.42 -6.12
CA LEU A 98 31.92 -11.75 -6.62
C LEU A 98 31.79 -10.35 -6.00
N ASN A 99 31.93 -9.33 -6.84
CA ASN A 99 31.69 -7.93 -6.48
C ASN A 99 30.39 -7.47 -7.13
N ALA A 100 29.26 -7.77 -6.51
CA ALA A 100 27.93 -7.40 -6.96
C ALA A 100 27.32 -6.40 -5.97
N ASN A 101 27.45 -5.11 -6.26
CA ASN A 101 27.04 -4.05 -5.33
C ASN A 101 26.00 -3.15 -5.98
N GLY A 102 24.74 -3.54 -5.85
CA GLY A 102 23.59 -2.71 -6.20
C GLY A 102 23.41 -1.53 -5.25
N THR A 103 22.31 -0.81 -5.45
CA THR A 103 21.84 0.24 -4.53
C THR A 103 20.35 0.11 -4.32
N ALA A 104 19.80 0.79 -3.31
CA ALA A 104 18.35 0.84 -3.09
C ALA A 104 17.56 1.36 -4.30
N GLN A 105 18.14 2.18 -5.16
CA GLN A 105 17.48 2.72 -6.36
C GLN A 105 17.77 1.90 -7.63
N GLU A 106 18.87 1.15 -7.63
CA GLU A 106 19.32 0.34 -8.76
C GLU A 106 19.79 -1.02 -8.22
N PRO A 107 18.87 -1.86 -7.71
CA PRO A 107 19.23 -3.19 -7.23
C PRO A 107 19.72 -4.06 -8.38
N ILE A 108 20.56 -5.05 -8.08
CA ILE A 108 20.93 -6.10 -9.04
C ILE A 108 19.85 -7.17 -8.96
N ILE A 109 19.28 -7.57 -10.10
CA ILE A 109 18.18 -8.53 -10.13
C ILE A 109 18.64 -9.81 -10.84
N PHE A 110 18.61 -10.92 -10.11
CA PHE A 110 18.70 -12.26 -10.65
C PHE A 110 17.29 -12.86 -10.74
N THR A 111 16.90 -13.31 -11.92
CA THR A 111 15.55 -13.87 -12.18
C THR A 111 15.62 -14.95 -13.27
N THR A 112 14.49 -15.43 -13.75
CA THR A 112 14.38 -16.37 -14.87
C THR A 112 14.26 -15.65 -16.21
N ILE A 113 14.60 -16.32 -17.32
CA ILE A 113 14.37 -15.81 -18.68
C ILE A 113 12.87 -15.61 -19.01
N LEU A 114 11.97 -16.21 -18.22
CA LEU A 114 10.52 -16.05 -18.34
C LEU A 114 10.01 -14.73 -17.74
N ASP A 115 10.82 -14.06 -16.93
CA ASP A 115 10.51 -12.75 -16.37
C ASP A 115 10.70 -11.70 -17.48
N GLU A 116 9.65 -10.93 -17.77
CA GLU A 116 9.67 -9.89 -18.79
C GLU A 116 10.34 -8.59 -18.29
N ILE A 117 10.83 -8.58 -17.05
CA ILE A 117 11.53 -7.43 -16.45
C ILE A 117 12.72 -6.96 -17.30
N VAL A 118 12.88 -5.65 -17.43
CA VAL A 118 14.00 -5.02 -18.12
C VAL A 118 14.81 -4.12 -17.19
N SER A 119 16.02 -3.73 -17.61
CA SER A 119 16.87 -2.86 -16.76
C SER A 119 16.16 -1.54 -16.44
N GLY A 120 16.21 -1.17 -15.15
CA GLY A 120 15.53 0.01 -14.60
C GLY A 120 14.18 -0.28 -13.94
N GLU A 121 13.62 -1.48 -14.14
CA GLU A 121 12.44 -1.94 -13.41
C GLU A 121 12.84 -2.67 -12.11
N THR A 122 12.04 -2.52 -11.06
CA THR A 122 12.22 -3.20 -9.77
C THR A 122 11.17 -4.27 -9.51
N VAL A 123 10.07 -4.28 -10.28
CA VAL A 123 8.93 -5.21 -10.14
C VAL A 123 8.80 -6.06 -11.40
N SER A 124 8.53 -7.36 -11.24
CA SER A 124 8.23 -8.19 -12.41
C SER A 124 6.89 -7.78 -13.03
N PRO A 125 6.82 -7.56 -14.34
CA PRO A 125 5.58 -7.19 -15.01
C PRO A 125 4.65 -8.39 -15.26
N ASN A 126 5.12 -9.63 -15.13
CA ASN A 126 4.38 -10.83 -15.53
C ASN A 126 4.46 -12.03 -14.58
N LEU A 127 5.45 -12.08 -13.69
CA LEU A 127 5.59 -13.15 -12.68
C LEU A 127 5.15 -12.67 -11.30
N THR A 128 4.76 -13.62 -10.47
CA THR A 128 4.25 -13.39 -9.11
C THR A 128 5.01 -14.25 -8.11
N VAL A 129 4.76 -14.05 -6.81
CA VAL A 129 5.33 -14.90 -5.74
C VAL A 129 4.98 -16.39 -5.88
N ASN A 130 3.99 -16.72 -6.72
CA ASN A 130 3.56 -18.10 -6.97
C ASN A 130 4.39 -18.83 -8.04
N ASP A 131 5.23 -18.11 -8.78
CA ASP A 131 6.04 -18.66 -9.86
C ASP A 131 7.41 -19.06 -9.34
N ARG A 132 7.62 -20.36 -9.07
CA ARG A 132 8.82 -20.89 -8.38
C ARG A 132 9.54 -21.95 -9.22
N GLY A 133 10.83 -22.18 -8.93
CA GLY A 133 11.59 -23.29 -9.50
C GLY A 133 11.94 -23.12 -10.99
N LEU A 134 12.03 -21.88 -11.45
CA LEU A 134 12.19 -21.54 -12.87
C LEU A 134 13.66 -21.45 -13.30
N TRP A 135 14.60 -21.42 -12.35
CA TRP A 135 16.04 -21.58 -12.53
C TRP A 135 16.69 -22.02 -11.20
N GLY A 136 18.01 -22.21 -11.17
CA GLY A 136 18.74 -22.74 -10.01
C GLY A 136 18.85 -21.74 -8.87
N GLY A 137 19.61 -20.65 -9.06
CA GLY A 137 19.91 -19.69 -8.00
C GLY A 137 21.37 -19.21 -8.05
N VAL A 138 21.84 -18.63 -6.94
CA VAL A 138 23.21 -18.14 -6.77
C VAL A 138 23.93 -18.93 -5.68
N ILE A 139 25.08 -19.50 -6.01
CA ILE A 139 25.90 -20.29 -5.10
C ILE A 139 27.24 -19.58 -4.90
N VAL A 140 27.65 -19.35 -3.65
CA VAL A 140 28.95 -18.76 -3.29
C VAL A 140 29.70 -19.69 -2.36
N LEU A 141 30.90 -20.09 -2.77
CA LEU A 141 31.72 -21.07 -2.08
C LEU A 141 33.03 -20.45 -1.58
N GLY A 142 33.36 -20.68 -0.32
CA GLY A 142 34.54 -20.14 0.34
C GLY A 142 35.44 -21.19 0.98
N ASN A 143 36.52 -20.69 1.58
CA ASN A 143 37.58 -21.43 2.27
C ASN A 143 37.41 -21.48 3.80
N ALA A 144 36.31 -20.97 4.36
CA ALA A 144 36.09 -20.96 5.79
C ALA A 144 35.78 -22.37 6.33
N PRO A 145 36.09 -22.65 7.61
CA PRO A 145 35.80 -23.94 8.21
C PRO A 145 34.29 -24.24 8.26
N SER A 146 33.95 -25.50 8.00
CA SER A 146 32.62 -26.09 8.21
C SER A 146 32.78 -27.43 8.96
N SER A 147 31.68 -27.99 9.44
CA SER A 147 31.70 -29.28 10.15
C SER A 147 31.07 -30.39 9.31
N PHE A 148 31.93 -31.19 8.70
CA PHE A 148 31.57 -32.26 7.76
C PHE A 148 31.65 -33.65 8.37
N GLU A 149 30.87 -34.60 7.84
CA GLU A 149 30.92 -36.01 8.27
C GLU A 149 32.37 -36.56 8.14
N GLY A 150 32.83 -37.24 9.19
CA GLY A 150 34.16 -37.86 9.19
C GLY A 150 35.33 -36.86 9.27
N ASP A 151 35.07 -35.62 9.66
CA ASP A 151 36.05 -34.53 9.80
C ASP A 151 36.79 -34.25 8.48
N ALA A 152 36.06 -34.27 7.36
CA ALA A 152 36.59 -33.77 6.09
C ALA A 152 36.97 -32.28 6.21
N THR A 153 37.86 -31.81 5.34
CA THR A 153 38.23 -30.38 5.27
C THR A 153 37.47 -29.63 4.21
N GLU A 154 36.80 -30.34 3.32
CA GLU A 154 36.03 -29.82 2.20
C GLU A 154 34.99 -30.85 1.75
N GLU A 155 33.87 -30.38 1.24
CA GLU A 155 32.83 -31.19 0.61
C GLU A 155 32.33 -30.53 -0.67
N LEU A 156 31.60 -31.32 -1.46
CA LEU A 156 30.93 -30.85 -2.67
C LEU A 156 29.58 -30.27 -2.24
N ILE A 157 29.29 -29.03 -2.64
CA ILE A 157 27.99 -28.41 -2.37
C ILE A 157 26.88 -29.19 -3.08
N GLU A 158 25.71 -29.23 -2.45
CA GLU A 158 24.54 -29.88 -3.02
C GLU A 158 24.11 -29.25 -4.35
N GLY A 159 23.36 -30.00 -5.15
CA GLY A 159 22.94 -29.58 -6.49
C GLY A 159 24.04 -29.65 -7.57
N ILE A 160 25.30 -29.90 -7.19
CA ILE A 160 26.43 -30.01 -8.14
C ILE A 160 26.80 -31.48 -8.39
N PRO A 161 26.85 -31.93 -9.67
CA PRO A 161 27.21 -33.31 -9.97
C PRO A 161 28.62 -33.68 -9.50
N ALA A 162 28.79 -34.90 -8.97
CA ALA A 162 30.10 -35.41 -8.61
C ALA A 162 31.07 -35.40 -9.81
N ASN A 163 32.34 -35.04 -9.57
CA ASN A 163 33.40 -34.89 -10.58
C ASN A 163 33.17 -33.74 -11.58
N SER A 164 32.37 -32.72 -11.24
CA SER A 164 32.20 -31.52 -12.08
C SER A 164 33.48 -30.69 -12.21
N GLY A 165 34.41 -30.81 -11.25
CA GLY A 165 35.67 -30.06 -11.23
C GLY A 165 35.58 -28.68 -10.59
N PHE A 166 34.40 -28.29 -10.12
CA PHE A 166 34.05 -27.10 -9.35
C PHE A 166 33.05 -27.50 -8.26
N GLY A 167 32.71 -26.59 -7.35
CA GLY A 167 31.64 -26.80 -6.37
C GLY A 167 32.13 -27.26 -5.00
N LEU A 168 33.45 -27.29 -4.77
CA LEU A 168 34.01 -27.67 -3.48
C LEU A 168 34.06 -26.45 -2.54
N TYR A 169 33.59 -26.59 -1.31
CA TYR A 169 33.64 -25.55 -0.28
C TYR A 169 34.21 -26.07 1.04
N GLY A 170 34.52 -25.16 1.94
CA GLY A 170 35.19 -25.48 3.19
C GLY A 170 36.71 -25.27 3.10
N GLY A 171 37.35 -25.24 4.25
CA GLY A 171 38.79 -25.06 4.34
C GLY A 171 39.22 -24.73 5.76
N ASN A 172 40.25 -23.89 5.88
CA ASN A 172 40.81 -23.52 7.18
C ASN A 172 41.00 -22.01 7.36
N ASP A 173 40.42 -21.18 6.48
CA ASP A 173 40.55 -19.73 6.54
C ASP A 173 39.22 -19.06 6.93
N PRO A 174 38.96 -18.85 8.23
CA PRO A 174 37.77 -18.13 8.68
C PRO A 174 37.76 -16.65 8.23
N GLY A 175 38.89 -16.11 7.77
CA GLY A 175 39.00 -14.74 7.26
C GLY A 175 38.82 -14.63 5.74
N ASP A 176 38.49 -15.75 5.07
CA ASP A 176 38.31 -15.77 3.61
C ASP A 176 37.29 -14.74 3.13
N SER A 177 37.45 -14.27 1.90
CA SER A 177 36.58 -13.27 1.30
C SER A 177 36.20 -13.68 -0.12
N SER A 178 34.92 -13.98 -0.31
CA SER A 178 34.31 -14.23 -1.62
C SER A 178 33.81 -12.92 -2.28
N GLY A 179 34.12 -11.76 -1.69
CA GLY A 179 33.79 -10.44 -2.25
C GLY A 179 32.74 -9.63 -1.45
N SER A 180 31.98 -8.81 -2.17
CA SER A 180 30.96 -7.91 -1.61
C SER A 180 29.68 -8.00 -2.41
N ILE A 181 28.61 -8.43 -1.76
CA ILE A 181 27.31 -8.79 -2.32
C ILE A 181 26.26 -7.93 -1.61
N ARG A 182 25.74 -6.91 -2.31
CA ARG A 182 24.81 -5.93 -1.72
C ARG A 182 23.68 -5.51 -2.64
N TYR A 183 22.49 -5.26 -2.07
CA TYR A 183 21.29 -4.82 -2.78
C TYR A 183 21.00 -5.72 -3.98
N ILE A 184 20.81 -7.00 -3.69
CA ILE A 184 20.54 -8.03 -4.68
C ILE A 184 19.16 -8.62 -4.43
N SER A 185 18.36 -8.72 -5.48
CA SER A 185 17.11 -9.46 -5.49
C SER A 185 17.25 -10.72 -6.32
N ILE A 186 16.99 -11.88 -5.72
CA ILE A 186 17.05 -13.21 -6.34
C ILE A 186 15.64 -13.78 -6.37
N ARG A 187 15.11 -14.04 -7.57
CA ARG A 187 13.69 -14.32 -7.77
C ARG A 187 13.46 -15.62 -8.52
N HIS A 188 12.41 -16.36 -8.17
CA HIS A 188 11.89 -17.48 -8.95
C HIS A 188 12.88 -18.66 -9.14
N GLY A 189 13.86 -18.80 -8.24
CA GLY A 189 14.86 -19.87 -8.22
C GLY A 189 14.34 -21.19 -7.64
N GLY A 190 15.23 -22.10 -7.24
CA GLY A 190 14.83 -23.30 -6.50
C GLY A 190 14.66 -24.57 -7.34
N ALA A 191 15.18 -24.62 -8.57
CA ALA A 191 14.90 -25.74 -9.47
C ALA A 191 15.28 -27.10 -8.85
N ASN A 192 14.31 -28.00 -8.71
CA ASN A 192 14.52 -29.31 -8.08
C ASN A 192 15.52 -30.18 -8.89
N ILE A 193 16.61 -30.62 -8.24
CA ILE A 193 17.69 -31.43 -8.87
C ILE A 193 17.61 -32.93 -8.59
N GLY A 194 16.85 -33.32 -7.58
CA GLY A 194 16.56 -34.68 -7.14
C GLY A 194 16.03 -34.61 -5.70
N GLU A 195 15.51 -35.72 -5.17
CA GLU A 195 15.05 -35.78 -3.77
C GLU A 195 16.23 -35.51 -2.81
N GLY A 196 16.17 -34.40 -2.07
CA GLY A 196 17.19 -33.98 -1.09
C GLY A 196 18.52 -33.61 -1.74
N ASN A 197 18.46 -32.94 -2.88
CA ASN A 197 19.60 -32.41 -3.61
C ASN A 197 19.08 -31.33 -4.56
N GLU A 198 18.69 -30.19 -4.01
CA GLU A 198 18.11 -29.03 -4.71
C GLU A 198 19.10 -27.83 -4.71
N ILE A 199 18.71 -26.66 -5.24
CA ILE A 199 19.55 -25.44 -5.26
C ILE A 199 18.71 -24.29 -4.74
N ASN A 200 19.25 -23.53 -3.78
CA ASN A 200 18.53 -22.48 -3.06
C ASN A 200 18.53 -21.15 -3.81
N GLY A 201 17.82 -20.16 -3.27
CA GLY A 201 17.89 -18.79 -3.77
C GLY A 201 19.32 -18.26 -3.66
N LEU A 202 19.85 -18.20 -2.44
CA LEU A 202 21.24 -17.90 -2.14
C LEU A 202 21.86 -19.02 -1.28
N THR A 203 22.81 -19.76 -1.85
CA THR A 203 23.58 -20.77 -1.13
C THR A 203 24.95 -20.20 -0.73
N LEU A 204 25.32 -20.32 0.55
CA LEU A 204 26.58 -19.84 1.11
C LEU A 204 27.35 -21.01 1.74
N GLY A 205 28.24 -21.63 0.97
CA GLY A 205 29.06 -22.75 1.44
C GLY A 205 30.42 -22.30 1.96
N GLY A 206 30.68 -22.46 3.26
CA GLY A 206 32.01 -22.19 3.85
C GLY A 206 32.50 -20.77 3.60
N VAL A 207 31.60 -19.78 3.56
CA VAL A 207 31.96 -18.38 3.25
C VAL A 207 32.60 -17.71 4.48
N GLY A 208 33.71 -17.01 4.26
CA GLY A 208 34.49 -16.41 5.33
C GLY A 208 34.02 -15.03 5.78
N SER A 209 34.43 -14.64 6.99
CA SER A 209 34.12 -13.35 7.63
C SER A 209 34.70 -12.12 6.90
N GLY A 210 35.57 -12.31 5.92
CA GLY A 210 36.05 -11.26 5.03
C GLY A 210 35.05 -10.89 3.93
N THR A 211 33.99 -11.68 3.73
CA THR A 211 32.93 -11.43 2.75
C THR A 211 31.88 -10.47 3.32
N THR A 212 31.32 -9.60 2.48
CA THR A 212 30.11 -8.83 2.86
C THR A 212 28.86 -9.40 2.18
N ILE A 213 27.85 -9.75 2.99
CA ILE A 213 26.49 -10.04 2.55
C ILE A 213 25.55 -9.03 3.23
N ASP A 214 24.93 -8.13 2.45
CA ASP A 214 24.10 -7.06 3.03
C ASP A 214 22.98 -6.59 2.11
N HIS A 215 21.74 -6.46 2.57
CA HIS A 215 20.57 -6.10 1.75
C HIS A 215 20.33 -7.12 0.63
N ILE A 216 19.89 -8.32 0.99
CA ILE A 216 19.52 -9.38 0.05
C ILE A 216 18.02 -9.63 0.14
N GLU A 217 17.38 -9.70 -1.02
CA GLU A 217 15.99 -10.13 -1.18
C GLU A 217 15.98 -11.48 -1.91
N VAL A 218 15.25 -12.46 -1.38
CA VAL A 218 14.94 -13.71 -2.06
C VAL A 218 13.43 -13.89 -2.15
N ILE A 219 12.89 -14.10 -3.35
CA ILE A 219 11.45 -14.25 -3.58
C ILE A 219 11.16 -15.49 -4.39
N ALA A 220 10.11 -16.22 -4.02
CA ALA A 220 9.54 -17.31 -4.82
C ALA A 220 10.59 -18.36 -5.20
N ASN A 221 11.49 -18.69 -4.27
CA ASN A 221 12.34 -19.85 -4.43
C ASN A 221 11.50 -21.12 -4.19
N LEU A 222 11.63 -22.15 -5.03
CA LEU A 222 10.89 -23.41 -4.78
C LEU A 222 11.42 -24.16 -3.57
N ASP A 223 12.71 -24.01 -3.31
CA ASP A 223 13.49 -24.58 -2.21
C ASP A 223 13.83 -23.46 -1.23
N ASP A 224 14.91 -23.56 -0.46
CA ASP A 224 15.26 -22.56 0.54
C ASP A 224 15.50 -21.15 0.00
N GLY A 225 15.20 -20.16 0.84
CA GLY A 225 15.52 -18.76 0.56
C GLY A 225 17.02 -18.50 0.59
N VAL A 226 17.60 -18.59 1.78
CA VAL A 226 19.03 -18.45 2.02
C VAL A 226 19.52 -19.60 2.88
N GLU A 227 20.51 -20.35 2.39
CA GLU A 227 21.07 -21.47 3.14
C GLU A 227 22.58 -21.26 3.41
N PHE A 228 22.98 -21.52 4.65
CA PHE A 228 24.35 -21.40 5.14
C PHE A 228 24.93 -22.78 5.47
N PHE A 229 25.82 -23.29 4.61
CA PHE A 229 26.57 -24.52 4.87
C PHE A 229 27.90 -24.20 5.55
N GLY A 230 27.90 -24.14 6.88
CA GLY A 230 29.07 -23.79 7.69
C GLY A 230 29.63 -22.39 7.37
N GLY A 231 30.90 -22.15 7.71
CA GLY A 231 31.54 -20.85 7.50
C GLY A 231 31.36 -19.84 8.64
N THR A 232 31.79 -18.61 8.38
CA THR A 232 31.97 -17.53 9.39
C THR A 232 31.51 -16.15 8.91
N VAL A 233 30.92 -16.07 7.71
CA VAL A 233 30.42 -14.81 7.14
C VAL A 233 29.36 -14.20 8.05
N ASN A 234 29.29 -12.87 8.12
CA ASN A 234 28.12 -12.21 8.72
C ASN A 234 27.19 -11.73 7.60
N ALA A 235 25.89 -11.83 7.81
CA ALA A 235 24.88 -11.34 6.90
C ALA A 235 23.97 -10.33 7.59
N SER A 236 23.63 -9.23 6.91
CA SER A 236 22.69 -8.24 7.43
C SER A 236 21.62 -7.86 6.43
N ASN A 237 20.43 -7.50 6.92
CA ASN A 237 19.33 -7.00 6.10
C ASN A 237 18.92 -8.04 5.04
N LEU A 238 18.42 -9.19 5.50
CA LEU A 238 17.88 -10.24 4.62
C LEU A 238 16.36 -10.15 4.58
N VAL A 239 15.75 -10.28 3.41
CA VAL A 239 14.30 -10.47 3.29
C VAL A 239 14.02 -11.68 2.40
N VAL A 240 13.15 -12.57 2.88
CA VAL A 240 12.76 -13.79 2.17
C VAL A 240 11.24 -13.85 2.09
N TRP A 241 10.69 -14.04 0.90
CA TRP A 241 9.24 -14.04 0.68
C TRP A 241 8.76 -15.22 -0.18
N GLY A 242 7.85 -16.01 0.40
CA GLY A 242 7.05 -17.00 -0.31
C GLY A 242 7.86 -18.12 -0.94
N VAL A 243 8.89 -18.58 -0.23
CA VAL A 243 9.69 -19.75 -0.60
C VAL A 243 8.92 -21.04 -0.33
N GLY A 244 9.26 -22.12 -1.03
CA GLY A 244 8.55 -23.39 -0.97
C GLY A 244 9.06 -24.37 0.09
N ASP A 245 10.27 -24.15 0.62
CA ASP A 245 10.82 -24.90 1.75
C ASP A 245 11.18 -23.90 2.87
N ASP A 246 12.45 -23.81 3.29
CA ASP A 246 12.85 -23.01 4.45
C ASP A 246 13.35 -21.62 4.09
N ALA A 247 12.89 -20.61 4.83
CA ALA A 247 13.26 -19.24 4.48
C ALA A 247 14.74 -18.95 4.75
N ILE A 248 15.23 -19.34 5.92
CA ILE A 248 16.65 -19.28 6.29
C ILE A 248 17.02 -20.63 6.88
N ASP A 249 17.95 -21.33 6.23
CA ASP A 249 18.51 -22.59 6.69
C ASP A 249 20.00 -22.42 7.08
N ILE A 250 20.40 -23.06 8.18
CA ILE A 250 21.76 -23.12 8.71
C ILE A 250 22.15 -24.57 8.94
N ASP A 251 23.25 -25.00 8.35
CA ASP A 251 23.84 -26.33 8.56
C ASP A 251 25.36 -26.26 8.85
N GLN A 252 25.93 -27.40 9.21
CA GLN A 252 27.35 -27.69 9.26
C GLN A 252 28.17 -26.73 10.11
N ALA A 253 27.58 -26.34 11.24
CA ALA A 253 28.21 -25.52 12.26
C ALA A 253 28.60 -24.10 11.77
N TYR A 254 27.72 -23.45 11.00
CA TYR A 254 27.87 -22.03 10.72
C TYR A 254 28.07 -21.22 12.01
N SER A 255 29.02 -20.29 11.96
CA SER A 255 29.49 -19.54 13.14
C SER A 255 29.48 -18.03 12.95
N GLY A 256 28.71 -17.57 11.97
CA GLY A 256 28.49 -16.17 11.68
C GLY A 256 27.30 -15.56 12.43
N THR A 257 27.06 -14.28 12.18
CA THR A 257 25.91 -13.54 12.69
C THR A 257 24.99 -13.14 11.54
N ILE A 258 23.70 -13.44 11.67
CA ILE A 258 22.63 -12.91 10.82
C ILE A 258 21.89 -11.84 11.61
N THR A 259 21.88 -10.61 11.11
CA THR A 259 21.23 -9.48 11.78
C THR A 259 20.20 -8.80 10.89
N ASN A 260 19.04 -8.48 11.45
CA ASN A 260 17.96 -7.78 10.76
C ASN A 260 17.43 -8.57 9.56
N ALA A 261 16.66 -9.64 9.82
CA ALA A 261 16.04 -10.42 8.75
C ALA A 261 14.51 -10.44 8.86
N ALA A 262 13.82 -10.33 7.73
CA ALA A 262 12.37 -10.46 7.65
C ALA A 262 11.99 -11.65 6.76
N VAL A 263 11.21 -12.56 7.32
CA VAL A 263 10.67 -13.73 6.61
C VAL A 263 9.17 -13.52 6.43
N VAL A 264 8.70 -13.69 5.20
CA VAL A 264 7.29 -13.60 4.83
C VAL A 264 6.89 -14.95 4.23
N MET A 265 6.32 -15.82 5.05
CA MET A 265 5.86 -17.13 4.61
C MET A 265 4.49 -17.01 3.92
N ASN A 266 4.25 -17.88 2.94
CA ASN A 266 2.93 -18.06 2.34
C ASN A 266 2.46 -19.49 2.55
N ASN A 267 1.35 -19.86 1.92
CA ASN A 267 0.74 -21.16 2.12
C ASN A 267 1.60 -22.37 1.75
N VAL A 268 2.68 -22.19 0.97
CA VAL A 268 3.58 -23.29 0.56
C VAL A 268 4.86 -23.40 1.38
N SER A 269 5.20 -22.38 2.16
CA SER A 269 6.46 -22.37 2.93
C SER A 269 6.46 -23.42 4.02
N ASP A 270 7.62 -24.03 4.30
CA ASP A 270 7.75 -25.05 5.34
C ASP A 270 8.11 -24.42 6.70
N HIS A 271 9.35 -23.95 6.88
CA HIS A 271 9.78 -23.27 8.09
C HIS A 271 10.31 -21.84 7.83
N GLY A 272 10.08 -20.96 8.81
CA GLY A 272 10.69 -19.63 8.81
C GLY A 272 12.19 -19.68 9.08
N LEU A 273 12.62 -20.63 9.92
CA LEU A 273 14.01 -20.93 10.23
C LEU A 273 14.17 -22.45 10.32
N GLU A 274 15.13 -23.02 9.61
CA GLU A 274 15.62 -24.38 9.86
C GLU A 274 17.07 -24.29 10.33
N ILE A 275 17.39 -25.00 11.42
CA ILE A 275 18.69 -24.88 12.08
C ILE A 275 19.21 -26.26 12.44
N ASP A 276 20.24 -26.66 11.73
CA ASP A 276 21.06 -27.84 11.96
C ASP A 276 22.34 -27.55 12.75
N GLY A 277 22.91 -28.63 13.28
CA GLY A 277 24.15 -28.60 14.04
C GLY A 277 25.35 -29.14 13.26
N PRO A 278 26.48 -29.37 13.96
CA PRO A 278 27.66 -29.95 13.33
C PRO A 278 27.46 -31.42 12.86
N GLU A 279 27.90 -31.75 11.65
CA GLU A 279 27.96 -33.14 11.16
C GLU A 279 29.28 -33.84 11.56
N GLY A 280 30.34 -33.05 11.77
CA GLY A 280 31.66 -33.47 12.23
C GLY A 280 31.97 -33.06 13.67
N SER A 281 33.25 -33.08 14.04
CA SER A 281 33.71 -32.67 15.37
C SER A 281 33.98 -31.17 15.52
N THR A 282 34.03 -30.43 14.42
CA THR A 282 34.17 -28.96 14.44
C THR A 282 32.88 -28.34 14.96
N THR A 283 32.98 -27.43 15.92
CA THR A 283 31.82 -26.71 16.48
C THR A 283 31.82 -25.26 16.01
N GLY A 284 30.62 -24.71 15.84
CA GLY A 284 30.38 -23.32 15.48
C GLY A 284 29.08 -22.87 16.13
N MET A 285 29.01 -21.59 16.52
CA MET A 285 27.86 -21.01 17.20
C MET A 285 27.37 -19.85 16.35
N TYR A 286 26.21 -19.98 15.73
CA TYR A 286 25.61 -18.87 15.01
C TYR A 286 25.03 -17.84 15.99
N THR A 287 24.72 -16.66 15.47
CA THR A 287 23.89 -15.67 16.17
C THR A 287 22.82 -15.12 15.24
N LEU A 288 21.55 -15.24 15.64
CA LEU A 288 20.41 -14.54 15.03
C LEU A 288 20.02 -13.37 15.91
N GLU A 289 19.87 -12.18 15.32
CA GLU A 289 19.52 -10.95 16.01
C GLU A 289 18.55 -10.09 15.17
N ASN A 290 17.45 -9.62 15.76
CA ASN A 290 16.44 -8.78 15.10
C ASN A 290 15.76 -9.51 13.92
N ILE A 291 15.08 -10.61 14.19
CA ILE A 291 14.38 -11.39 13.15
C ILE A 291 12.88 -11.17 13.27
N THR A 292 12.18 -10.93 12.16
CA THR A 292 10.71 -10.96 12.14
C THR A 292 10.23 -12.06 11.20
N ILE A 293 9.34 -12.93 11.66
CA ILE A 293 8.73 -14.00 10.87
C ILE A 293 7.23 -13.76 10.80
N PHE A 294 6.75 -13.48 9.60
CA PHE A 294 5.34 -13.39 9.26
C PHE A 294 4.89 -14.73 8.71
N SER A 295 3.94 -15.38 9.38
CA SER A 295 3.37 -16.66 8.98
C SER A 295 1.94 -16.47 8.46
N ASP A 296 1.66 -17.08 7.31
CA ASP A 296 0.35 -17.08 6.65
C ASP A 296 -0.63 -18.04 7.35
N ASP A 297 -1.90 -17.65 7.45
CA ASP A 297 -2.95 -18.39 8.14
C ASP A 297 -4.01 -18.99 7.19
N SER A 298 -3.71 -19.03 5.89
CA SER A 298 -4.65 -19.54 4.89
C SER A 298 -4.94 -21.04 5.04
N GLU A 299 -6.10 -21.47 4.55
CA GLU A 299 -6.53 -22.87 4.66
C GLU A 299 -5.52 -23.84 4.02
N THR A 300 -5.10 -24.84 4.81
CA THR A 300 -4.20 -25.91 4.36
C THR A 300 -4.83 -26.72 3.22
N ASN A 301 -4.08 -26.88 2.13
CA ASN A 301 -4.45 -27.71 0.99
C ASN A 301 -3.33 -28.71 0.64
N ALA A 302 -3.49 -29.45 -0.46
CA ALA A 302 -2.56 -30.51 -0.85
C ALA A 302 -1.15 -30.03 -1.23
N ASN A 303 -0.98 -28.73 -1.47
CA ASN A 303 0.29 -28.11 -1.82
C ASN A 303 0.82 -27.21 -0.69
N SER A 304 0.20 -27.24 0.49
CA SER A 304 0.62 -26.40 1.60
C SER A 304 1.82 -26.98 2.34
N GLY A 305 2.74 -26.12 2.74
CA GLY A 305 3.81 -26.43 3.70
C GLY A 305 3.33 -26.30 5.14
N ASN A 306 4.23 -26.58 6.10
CA ASN A 306 3.90 -26.60 7.52
C ASN A 306 3.68 -25.18 8.08
N ARG A 307 4.37 -24.16 7.53
CA ARG A 307 4.37 -22.76 8.02
C ARG A 307 4.77 -22.66 9.50
N GLU A 308 5.74 -23.48 9.90
CA GLU A 308 6.33 -23.46 11.23
C GLU A 308 7.27 -22.25 11.36
N TYR A 309 7.34 -21.65 12.54
CA TYR A 309 8.20 -20.48 12.77
C TYR A 309 9.68 -20.86 12.73
N ALA A 310 10.04 -21.95 13.40
CA ALA A 310 11.42 -22.39 13.47
C ALA A 310 11.53 -23.86 13.87
N GLN A 311 12.52 -24.56 13.31
CA GLN A 311 12.90 -25.91 13.70
C GLN A 311 14.39 -25.97 14.05
N PHE A 312 14.72 -26.56 15.20
CA PHE A 312 16.09 -26.81 15.64
C PHE A 312 16.36 -28.30 15.72
N ARG A 313 17.28 -28.80 14.89
CA ARG A 313 17.58 -30.23 14.74
C ARG A 313 19.10 -30.50 14.72
N SER A 314 19.50 -31.76 14.54
CA SER A 314 20.91 -32.23 14.41
C SER A 314 21.97 -31.66 15.37
N SER A 315 21.65 -31.45 16.64
CA SER A 315 22.55 -30.81 17.63
C SER A 315 22.82 -29.33 17.34
N ALA A 316 21.80 -28.61 16.87
CA ALA A 316 21.80 -27.15 16.74
C ALA A 316 22.39 -26.47 17.98
N MET A 317 23.19 -25.44 17.74
CA MET A 317 23.85 -24.65 18.77
C MET A 317 24.07 -23.22 18.26
N GLY A 318 23.76 -22.23 19.10
CA GLY A 318 23.74 -20.83 18.68
C GLY A 318 22.92 -19.94 19.62
N ASN A 319 22.88 -18.66 19.27
CA ASN A 319 22.16 -17.65 20.02
C ASN A 319 21.01 -17.10 19.17
N ASN A 320 19.79 -17.13 19.70
CA ASN A 320 18.58 -16.60 19.09
C ASN A 320 18.07 -15.45 19.95
N ASN A 321 18.15 -14.22 19.45
CA ASN A 321 17.77 -13.06 20.22
C ASN A 321 16.94 -12.07 19.42
N ASN A 322 15.99 -11.43 20.09
CA ASN A 322 15.25 -10.30 19.54
C ASN A 322 14.43 -10.71 18.30
N ILE A 323 13.50 -11.65 18.50
CA ILE A 323 12.71 -12.28 17.43
C ILE A 323 11.23 -11.93 17.60
N LEU A 324 10.59 -11.47 16.53
CA LEU A 324 9.17 -11.23 16.46
C LEU A 324 8.50 -12.30 15.60
N LEU A 325 7.51 -13.00 16.15
CA LEU A 325 6.67 -13.97 15.45
C LEU A 325 5.28 -13.39 15.23
N VAL A 326 4.74 -13.50 14.02
CA VAL A 326 3.46 -12.85 13.66
C VAL A 326 2.56 -13.81 12.88
N GLY A 327 1.38 -14.13 13.44
CA GLY A 327 0.31 -14.83 12.71
C GLY A 327 0.42 -16.35 12.70
N GLY A 328 0.26 -16.97 11.53
CA GLY A 328 0.37 -18.42 11.33
C GLY A 328 -0.89 -19.22 11.67
N LEU A 329 -0.76 -20.53 11.54
CA LEU A 329 -1.79 -21.49 11.90
C LEU A 329 -1.79 -21.79 13.40
N PRO A 330 -2.89 -22.35 13.96
CA PRO A 330 -2.92 -22.77 15.36
C PRO A 330 -1.86 -23.82 15.76
N ASP A 331 -1.27 -24.49 14.79
CA ASP A 331 -0.18 -25.46 14.92
C ASP A 331 1.16 -25.00 14.31
N SER A 332 1.28 -23.74 13.86
CA SER A 332 2.58 -23.15 13.50
C SER A 332 3.45 -23.04 14.74
N ASP A 333 4.50 -23.86 14.82
CA ASP A 333 5.29 -24.00 16.04
C ASP A 333 6.74 -23.53 15.89
N PHE A 334 7.41 -23.43 17.04
CA PHE A 334 8.80 -23.07 17.23
C PHE A 334 9.42 -24.19 18.07
N THR A 335 10.21 -25.04 17.43
CA THR A 335 10.36 -26.43 17.89
C THR A 335 11.80 -26.85 18.10
N LEU A 336 12.09 -27.39 19.29
CA LEU A 336 13.24 -28.27 19.49
C LEU A 336 12.86 -29.69 19.05
N GLN A 337 13.41 -30.16 17.93
CA GLN A 337 13.05 -31.47 17.38
C GLN A 337 13.53 -32.62 18.29
N ASP A 338 12.97 -33.83 18.14
CA ASP A 338 13.33 -35.03 18.94
C ASP A 338 14.74 -35.54 18.62
N ASN A 339 15.73 -34.82 19.15
CA ASN A 339 17.14 -35.08 18.97
C ASN A 339 17.88 -34.84 20.30
N GLN A 340 18.58 -35.87 20.80
CA GLN A 340 19.32 -35.79 22.06
C GLN A 340 20.36 -34.66 22.08
N GLY A 341 21.04 -34.41 20.96
CA GLY A 341 22.07 -33.38 20.87
C GLY A 341 21.51 -31.97 21.02
N VAL A 342 20.34 -31.69 20.42
CA VAL A 342 19.65 -30.40 20.57
C VAL A 342 19.26 -30.18 22.03
N ALA A 343 18.68 -31.19 22.67
CA ALA A 343 18.32 -31.12 24.08
C ALA A 343 19.55 -30.93 25.00
N ASP A 344 20.66 -31.62 24.71
CA ASP A 344 21.90 -31.48 25.46
C ASP A 344 22.48 -30.06 25.33
N ASN A 345 22.46 -29.48 24.13
CA ASN A 345 22.96 -28.12 23.86
C ASN A 345 22.07 -27.05 24.49
N TYR A 346 20.74 -27.21 24.47
CA TYR A 346 19.83 -26.32 25.19
C TYR A 346 20.13 -26.35 26.70
N ASN A 347 20.21 -27.55 27.28
CA ASN A 347 20.46 -27.73 28.71
C ASN A 347 21.87 -27.25 29.15
N SER A 348 22.86 -27.27 28.26
CA SER A 348 24.22 -26.76 28.51
C SER A 348 24.32 -25.23 28.37
N GLY A 349 23.34 -24.59 27.73
CA GLY A 349 23.37 -23.18 27.36
C GLY A 349 24.16 -22.88 26.08
N GLU A 350 24.41 -23.90 25.26
CA GLU A 350 24.99 -23.78 23.91
C GLU A 350 23.91 -23.50 22.85
N LEU A 351 22.64 -23.73 23.14
CA LEU A 351 21.51 -23.21 22.36
C LEU A 351 20.65 -22.32 23.26
N THR A 352 20.53 -21.03 22.94
CA THR A 352 19.87 -20.05 23.82
C THR A 352 18.84 -19.20 23.08
N PHE A 353 17.80 -18.80 23.81
CA PHE A 353 16.71 -17.96 23.33
C PHE A 353 16.49 -16.78 24.29
N SER A 354 16.30 -15.58 23.75
CA SER A 354 15.99 -14.38 24.54
C SER A 354 15.21 -13.34 23.75
N ASN A 355 14.32 -12.61 24.45
CA ASN A 355 13.55 -11.49 23.89
C ASN A 355 12.80 -11.89 22.63
N ILE A 356 11.86 -12.82 22.76
CA ILE A 356 10.94 -13.20 21.70
C ILE A 356 9.58 -12.58 22.02
N GLU A 357 8.95 -11.96 21.03
CA GLU A 357 7.56 -11.54 21.13
C GLU A 357 6.75 -12.27 20.06
N ILE A 358 5.48 -12.53 20.36
CA ILE A 358 4.56 -13.18 19.43
C ILE A 358 3.22 -12.45 19.36
N VAL A 359 2.79 -12.13 18.15
CA VAL A 359 1.38 -11.89 17.83
C VAL A 359 0.78 -13.26 17.49
N PRO A 360 0.01 -13.87 18.41
CA PRO A 360 -0.36 -15.27 18.29
C PRO A 360 -1.31 -15.54 17.11
N PRO A 361 -1.28 -16.75 16.52
CA PRO A 361 -2.28 -17.23 15.58
C PRO A 361 -3.70 -17.03 16.10
N ALA A 362 -4.64 -16.77 15.20
CA ALA A 362 -6.05 -16.67 15.54
C ALA A 362 -6.55 -17.96 16.22
N GLY A 363 -7.22 -17.81 17.38
CA GLY A 363 -7.75 -18.94 18.14
C GLY A 363 -6.77 -19.63 19.08
N VAL A 364 -5.48 -19.26 19.09
CA VAL A 364 -4.53 -19.73 20.09
C VAL A 364 -4.68 -18.92 21.37
N SER A 365 -5.05 -19.58 22.45
CA SER A 365 -5.23 -18.97 23.78
C SER A 365 -4.11 -19.28 24.77
N ASP A 366 -3.28 -20.27 24.45
CA ASP A 366 -2.13 -20.68 25.24
C ASP A 366 -0.92 -20.76 24.32
N ILE A 367 -0.12 -19.70 24.28
CA ILE A 367 1.06 -19.63 23.40
C ILE A 367 2.12 -20.68 23.74
N ALA A 368 2.06 -21.31 24.93
CA ALA A 368 2.94 -22.42 25.26
C ALA A 368 2.83 -23.57 24.25
N THR A 369 1.67 -23.75 23.62
CA THR A 369 1.47 -24.83 22.63
C THR A 369 2.26 -24.63 21.35
N LEU A 370 2.74 -23.40 21.09
CA LEU A 370 3.53 -23.05 19.91
C LEU A 370 5.04 -23.20 20.15
N PHE A 371 5.49 -23.39 21.40
CA PHE A 371 6.90 -23.61 21.72
C PHE A 371 7.07 -25.05 22.16
N THR A 372 7.45 -25.93 21.23
CA THR A 372 7.40 -27.37 21.47
C THR A 372 8.79 -27.95 21.77
N ASP A 373 8.83 -28.84 22.75
CA ASP A 373 9.96 -29.75 22.98
C ASP A 373 9.54 -31.14 22.53
N ALA A 374 9.84 -31.47 21.27
CA ALA A 374 9.52 -32.78 20.72
C ALA A 374 10.36 -33.89 21.37
N SER A 375 11.53 -33.57 21.96
CA SER A 375 12.36 -34.54 22.68
C SER A 375 11.77 -34.95 24.04
N GLY A 376 11.04 -34.03 24.68
CA GLY A 376 10.53 -34.17 26.05
C GLY A 376 11.63 -34.28 27.11
N GLN A 377 12.84 -33.82 26.81
CA GLN A 377 14.02 -33.92 27.67
C GLN A 377 14.49 -32.57 28.26
N THR A 378 13.84 -31.48 27.88
CA THR A 378 14.19 -30.12 28.30
C THR A 378 13.06 -29.49 29.10
N THR A 379 13.28 -28.25 29.54
CA THR A 379 12.27 -27.37 30.09
C THR A 379 11.85 -26.30 29.08
N PHE A 380 12.19 -26.43 27.79
CA PHE A 380 12.04 -25.38 26.78
C PHE A 380 10.64 -24.76 26.71
N GLN A 381 9.60 -25.60 26.65
CA GLN A 381 8.20 -25.12 26.63
C GLN A 381 7.83 -24.35 27.91
N ASP A 382 8.26 -24.83 29.07
CA ASP A 382 8.02 -24.16 30.36
C ASP A 382 8.86 -22.87 30.50
N ASP A 383 10.07 -22.86 29.97
CA ASP A 383 11.01 -21.73 29.99
C ASP A 383 10.59 -20.62 29.02
N ALA A 384 9.88 -20.95 27.94
CA ALA A 384 9.38 -19.98 26.97
C ALA A 384 8.40 -19.00 27.62
N VAL A 385 7.38 -19.53 28.31
CA VAL A 385 6.23 -18.74 28.81
C VAL A 385 6.13 -18.66 30.33
N GLY A 386 7.07 -19.29 31.05
CA GLY A 386 7.11 -19.34 32.51
C GLY A 386 7.40 -18.00 33.17
N GLN A 387 7.54 -17.99 34.50
CA GLN A 387 7.88 -16.76 35.23
C GLN A 387 9.28 -16.26 34.83
N GLY A 388 9.33 -15.16 34.09
CA GLY A 388 10.58 -14.65 33.52
C GLY A 388 11.06 -15.45 32.32
N GLY A 389 10.13 -16.09 31.60
CA GLY A 389 10.40 -16.74 30.34
C GLY A 389 10.85 -15.78 29.26
N PHE A 390 11.30 -16.32 28.12
CA PHE A 390 11.88 -15.54 27.04
C PHE A 390 10.88 -15.12 25.96
N VAL A 391 9.61 -15.53 26.06
CA VAL A 391 8.53 -15.18 25.12
C VAL A 391 7.44 -14.36 25.78
N ASP A 392 7.11 -13.21 25.19
CA ASP A 392 5.95 -12.40 25.56
C ASP A 392 4.90 -12.39 24.43
N ALA A 393 3.62 -12.61 24.77
CA ALA A 393 2.52 -12.42 23.81
C ALA A 393 2.12 -10.94 23.75
N ILE A 394 1.96 -10.42 22.53
CA ILE A 394 1.52 -9.05 22.25
C ILE A 394 0.27 -9.07 21.36
N VAL A 395 -0.48 -7.97 21.34
CA VAL A 395 -1.79 -7.94 20.64
C VAL A 395 -1.63 -7.72 19.14
N ASN A 396 -0.67 -6.88 18.74
CA ASN A 396 -0.42 -6.55 17.34
C ASN A 396 1.03 -6.09 17.15
N THR A 397 1.47 -5.99 15.90
CA THR A 397 2.85 -5.64 15.54
C THR A 397 3.26 -4.23 15.96
N SER A 398 2.32 -3.31 16.21
CA SER A 398 2.64 -1.95 16.67
C SER A 398 3.11 -1.89 18.12
N GLU A 399 2.80 -2.94 18.91
CA GLU A 399 3.28 -3.10 20.28
C GLU A 399 4.69 -3.71 20.34
N ALA A 400 5.17 -4.26 19.21
CA ALA A 400 6.41 -5.01 19.20
C ALA A 400 7.61 -4.13 19.58
N THR A 401 8.42 -4.63 20.51
CA THR A 401 9.70 -4.02 20.91
C THR A 401 10.91 -4.78 20.37
N VAL A 402 10.65 -5.93 19.75
CA VAL A 402 11.64 -6.82 19.15
C VAL A 402 11.43 -6.99 17.64
N GLY A 403 12.38 -7.65 16.98
CA GLY A 403 12.29 -8.03 15.57
C GLY A 403 13.04 -7.11 14.61
N ALA A 404 12.86 -7.36 13.32
CA ALA A 404 13.53 -6.65 12.24
C ALA A 404 13.03 -5.22 12.07
N ASN A 405 13.96 -4.31 11.78
CA ASN A 405 13.67 -2.98 11.25
C ASN A 405 13.28 -3.08 9.77
N LEU A 406 11.96 -3.13 9.51
CA LEU A 406 11.43 -3.28 8.16
C LEU A 406 11.73 -2.08 7.23
N GLY A 407 12.01 -0.91 7.79
CA GLY A 407 12.26 0.30 7.00
C GLY A 407 13.51 0.24 6.11
N VAL A 408 14.44 -0.69 6.37
CA VAL A 408 15.62 -0.89 5.50
C VAL A 408 15.27 -1.61 4.19
N PHE A 409 14.10 -2.25 4.13
CA PHE A 409 13.64 -3.03 2.98
C PHE A 409 12.80 -2.21 2.00
N GLY A 410 12.71 -0.88 2.14
CA GLY A 410 11.92 -0.04 1.21
C GLY A 410 12.33 -0.07 -0.27
N TRP A 411 13.43 -0.75 -0.63
CA TRP A 411 13.89 -0.97 -2.00
C TRP A 411 13.42 -2.29 -2.62
N THR A 412 12.81 -3.16 -1.82
CA THR A 412 12.54 -4.55 -2.15
C THR A 412 11.17 -4.67 -2.82
N TRP A 413 11.02 -5.67 -3.69
CA TRP A 413 9.71 -5.99 -4.26
C TRP A 413 8.71 -6.40 -3.17
N VAL A 414 9.17 -7.07 -2.10
CA VAL A 414 8.37 -7.35 -0.89
C VAL A 414 7.73 -6.09 -0.31
N SER A 415 8.49 -5.00 -0.20
CA SER A 415 7.98 -3.74 0.33
C SER A 415 7.05 -3.04 -0.66
N GLU A 416 7.37 -3.06 -1.95
CA GLU A 416 6.54 -2.45 -3.00
C GLU A 416 5.15 -3.11 -3.11
N THR A 417 5.05 -4.41 -2.84
CA THR A 417 3.77 -5.14 -2.81
C THR A 417 3.07 -5.11 -1.46
N GLY A 418 3.63 -4.45 -0.45
CA GLY A 418 3.05 -4.41 0.90
C GLY A 418 2.99 -5.77 1.59
N ALA A 419 3.91 -6.70 1.27
CA ALA A 419 3.82 -8.09 1.72
C ALA A 419 4.18 -8.31 3.21
N PHE A 420 4.62 -7.27 3.94
CA PHE A 420 4.88 -7.38 5.38
C PHE A 420 3.57 -7.43 6.20
N GLY A 421 3.31 -8.55 6.87
CA GLY A 421 2.15 -8.78 7.72
C GLY A 421 1.84 -10.28 7.85
N ALA A 422 1.12 -10.69 8.91
CA ALA A 422 0.55 -12.05 8.95
C ALA A 422 -0.41 -12.20 7.76
N GLY A 423 -0.17 -13.21 6.92
CA GLY A 423 -0.91 -13.39 5.67
C GLY A 423 -0.32 -12.57 4.52
N ALA A 424 0.72 -13.09 3.87
CA ALA A 424 1.10 -12.65 2.52
C ALA A 424 0.13 -13.13 1.43
N ASN A 425 -1.05 -13.61 1.82
CA ASN A 425 -2.32 -13.09 1.33
C ASN A 425 -3.03 -12.48 2.54
N GLN A 426 -3.26 -11.17 2.65
CA GLN A 426 -4.19 -10.72 3.68
C GLN A 426 -5.54 -11.27 3.24
N GLU A 427 -6.01 -12.37 3.86
CA GLU A 427 -7.46 -12.54 4.03
C GLU A 427 -7.90 -11.39 4.94
N VAL A 428 -8.07 -10.23 4.32
CA VAL A 428 -8.85 -9.16 4.90
C VAL A 428 -10.23 -9.75 5.11
N ALA A 429 -10.55 -10.08 6.36
CA ALA A 429 -11.79 -10.78 6.63
C ALA A 429 -12.95 -9.83 6.27
N GLU A 430 -13.86 -10.32 5.43
CA GLU A 430 -15.09 -9.60 5.13
C GLU A 430 -16.06 -9.75 6.30
N VAL A 431 -16.27 -8.67 7.03
CA VAL A 431 -17.22 -8.60 8.14
C VAL A 431 -18.51 -7.99 7.62
N THR A 432 -19.51 -8.83 7.33
CA THR A 432 -20.85 -8.34 7.00
C THR A 432 -21.54 -7.77 8.24
N VAL A 433 -21.92 -6.50 8.17
CA VAL A 433 -22.65 -5.76 9.20
C VAL A 433 -24.08 -5.51 8.70
N THR A 434 -25.06 -5.84 9.54
CA THR A 434 -26.49 -5.67 9.23
C THR A 434 -27.21 -5.04 10.41
N GLY A 435 -28.24 -4.23 10.17
CA GLY A 435 -29.16 -3.75 11.20
C GLY A 435 -28.55 -2.72 12.14
N THR A 436 -28.91 -2.77 13.42
CA THR A 436 -28.61 -1.70 14.39
C THR A 436 -27.43 -2.06 15.31
N ILE A 437 -26.49 -1.14 15.45
CA ILE A 437 -25.38 -1.14 16.40
C ILE A 437 -25.87 -0.46 17.69
N GLU A 438 -26.38 -1.27 18.63
CA GLU A 438 -26.96 -0.80 19.90
C GLU A 438 -25.91 -0.53 21.00
N ASN A 439 -24.67 -1.00 20.81
CA ASN A 439 -23.58 -0.84 21.78
C ASN A 439 -22.33 -0.35 21.05
N ASN A 440 -21.38 0.22 21.80
CA ASN A 440 -20.12 0.68 21.23
C ASN A 440 -19.43 -0.43 20.43
N ALA A 441 -18.96 -0.07 19.24
CA ALA A 441 -18.30 -0.97 18.30
C ALA A 441 -17.00 -0.32 17.79
N THR A 442 -16.04 -1.17 17.43
CA THR A 442 -14.79 -0.75 16.81
C THR A 442 -14.60 -1.54 15.51
N TRP A 443 -14.35 -0.83 14.43
CA TRP A 443 -14.00 -1.39 13.13
C TRP A 443 -12.50 -1.18 12.88
N THR A 444 -11.80 -2.25 12.53
CA THR A 444 -10.33 -2.32 12.46
C THR A 444 -9.83 -2.44 11.03
N ASN A 445 -8.63 -1.92 10.76
CA ASN A 445 -8.10 -1.82 9.39
C ASN A 445 -7.58 -3.13 8.78
N ASN A 446 -7.58 -4.22 9.54
CA ASN A 446 -7.31 -5.57 9.06
C ASN A 446 -8.57 -6.32 8.57
N ASN A 447 -9.72 -5.64 8.50
CA ASN A 447 -10.99 -6.17 7.97
C ASN A 447 -11.55 -5.27 6.86
N ILE A 448 -12.36 -5.85 5.98
CA ILE A 448 -13.29 -5.10 5.11
C ILE A 448 -14.67 -5.23 5.74
N TYR A 449 -15.31 -4.12 6.04
CA TYR A 449 -16.67 -4.14 6.58
C TYR A 449 -17.69 -4.01 5.45
N ILE A 450 -18.59 -4.97 5.31
CA ILE A 450 -19.64 -4.93 4.29
C ILE A 450 -20.95 -4.47 4.94
N LEU A 451 -21.47 -3.31 4.54
CA LEU A 451 -22.79 -2.84 4.95
C LEU A 451 -23.86 -3.57 4.13
N ASP A 452 -24.51 -4.56 4.74
CA ASP A 452 -25.64 -5.26 4.13
C ASP A 452 -26.96 -4.61 4.56
N GLY A 453 -27.45 -3.74 3.68
CA GLY A 453 -28.59 -2.85 3.92
C GLY A 453 -28.21 -1.61 4.75
N LYS A 454 -29.21 -1.01 5.39
CA LYS A 454 -29.04 0.17 6.24
C LYS A 454 -28.49 -0.26 7.60
N VAL A 455 -27.24 0.10 7.89
CA VAL A 455 -26.58 -0.13 9.17
C VAL A 455 -26.72 1.12 10.01
N VAL A 456 -27.36 1.00 11.18
CA VAL A 456 -27.73 2.16 12.02
C VAL A 456 -26.92 2.13 13.31
N VAL A 457 -26.17 3.19 13.61
CA VAL A 457 -25.58 3.42 14.94
C VAL A 457 -26.66 4.07 15.80
N ASP A 458 -27.11 3.36 16.83
CA ASP A 458 -28.24 3.79 17.67
C ASP A 458 -27.84 4.88 18.67
N GLY A 459 -28.83 5.67 19.10
CA GLY A 459 -28.63 6.75 20.07
C GLY A 459 -27.95 6.25 21.36
N GLY A 460 -26.81 6.85 21.72
CA GLY A 460 -25.98 6.46 22.86
C GLY A 460 -24.90 5.41 22.58
N ALA A 461 -24.85 4.83 21.38
CA ALA A 461 -23.73 4.00 20.93
C ALA A 461 -22.64 4.85 20.26
N THR A 462 -21.39 4.38 20.37
CA THR A 462 -20.25 4.94 19.65
C THR A 462 -19.69 3.92 18.66
N LEU A 463 -19.66 4.26 17.37
CA LEU A 463 -18.88 3.54 16.37
C LEU A 463 -17.51 4.21 16.22
N THR A 464 -16.44 3.46 16.47
CA THR A 464 -15.06 3.89 16.22
C THR A 464 -14.52 3.15 15.01
N ILE A 465 -13.92 3.84 14.05
CA ILE A 465 -13.32 3.26 12.85
C ILE A 465 -11.83 3.62 12.84
N GLU A 466 -10.96 2.63 12.76
CA GLU A 466 -9.51 2.81 12.69
C GLU A 466 -9.08 3.38 11.33
N ALA A 467 -7.99 4.15 11.32
CA ALA A 467 -7.39 4.67 10.10
C ALA A 467 -6.98 3.52 9.14
N GLY A 468 -7.18 3.72 7.84
CA GLY A 468 -6.89 2.71 6.80
C GLY A 468 -7.98 1.65 6.61
N THR A 469 -9.10 1.72 7.35
CA THR A 469 -10.20 0.75 7.20
C THR A 469 -10.95 0.96 5.89
N VAL A 470 -11.27 -0.14 5.20
CA VAL A 470 -12.14 -0.16 4.01
C VAL A 470 -13.53 -0.66 4.38
N ILE A 471 -14.55 0.09 3.99
CA ILE A 471 -15.96 -0.21 4.20
C ILE A 471 -16.66 -0.24 2.85
N LYS A 472 -17.42 -1.30 2.59
CA LYS A 472 -18.10 -1.53 1.31
C LYS A 472 -19.61 -1.62 1.50
N GLY A 473 -20.37 -0.81 0.77
CA GLY A 473 -21.83 -0.95 0.68
C GLY A 473 -22.20 -2.14 -0.21
N ALA A 474 -22.99 -3.07 0.32
CA ALA A 474 -23.56 -4.16 -0.49
C ALA A 474 -24.52 -3.61 -1.54
N GLU A 475 -24.65 -4.33 -2.67
CA GLU A 475 -25.59 -3.95 -3.73
C GLU A 475 -27.02 -3.86 -3.20
N GLY A 476 -27.68 -2.75 -3.50
CA GLY A 476 -29.08 -2.51 -3.16
C GLY A 476 -29.60 -1.31 -3.92
N GLN A 477 -30.87 -1.33 -4.31
CA GLN A 477 -31.52 -0.23 -5.02
C GLN A 477 -32.85 0.08 -4.33
N GLN A 478 -33.37 1.29 -4.51
CA GLN A 478 -34.57 1.71 -3.79
C GLN A 478 -34.37 1.59 -2.27
N THR A 479 -35.44 1.31 -1.53
CA THR A 479 -35.37 1.20 -0.07
C THR A 479 -34.36 0.16 0.45
N GLN A 480 -33.83 -0.70 -0.42
CA GLN A 480 -32.81 -1.71 -0.12
C GLN A 480 -31.37 -1.20 -0.27
N ALA A 481 -31.13 0.03 -0.75
CA ALA A 481 -29.79 0.61 -0.80
C ALA A 481 -29.11 0.55 0.57
N SER A 482 -27.88 0.05 0.58
CA SER A 482 -27.03 -0.01 1.76
C SER A 482 -26.53 1.38 2.14
N ALA A 483 -26.42 1.67 3.43
CA ALA A 483 -25.95 2.97 3.92
C ALA A 483 -25.49 2.83 5.37
N LEU A 484 -24.59 3.72 5.79
CA LEU A 484 -24.29 3.92 7.20
C LEU A 484 -25.12 5.09 7.72
N ILE A 485 -25.93 4.86 8.74
CA ILE A 485 -26.73 5.91 9.40
C ILE A 485 -26.24 6.05 10.84
N VAL A 486 -25.77 7.24 11.18
CA VAL A 486 -25.47 7.64 12.55
C VAL A 486 -26.70 8.40 13.05
N ASP A 487 -27.54 7.72 13.83
CA ASP A 487 -28.79 8.31 14.30
C ASP A 487 -28.53 9.37 15.38
N ARG A 488 -29.55 10.18 15.69
CA ARG A 488 -29.42 11.22 16.69
C ARG A 488 -28.96 10.68 18.04
N ASP A 489 -28.11 11.45 18.72
CA ASP A 489 -27.47 11.10 19.99
C ASP A 489 -26.46 9.92 19.90
N ALA A 490 -26.17 9.39 18.71
CA ALA A 490 -25.07 8.46 18.47
C ALA A 490 -23.75 9.21 18.20
N THR A 491 -22.63 8.48 18.23
CA THR A 491 -21.29 9.06 17.96
C THR A 491 -20.54 8.23 16.92
N LEU A 492 -20.02 8.89 15.89
CA LEU A 492 -19.06 8.33 14.93
C LEU A 492 -17.68 8.94 15.16
N ASN A 493 -16.72 8.10 15.53
CA ASN A 493 -15.30 8.46 15.60
C ASN A 493 -14.57 7.75 14.45
N ALA A 494 -14.51 8.40 13.28
CA ALA A 494 -13.86 7.90 12.09
C ALA A 494 -12.74 8.89 11.70
N ASN A 495 -11.55 8.65 12.24
CA ASN A 495 -10.40 9.55 12.09
C ASN A 495 -9.28 8.82 11.35
N GLY A 496 -9.30 8.90 10.02
CA GLY A 496 -8.19 8.47 9.17
C GLY A 496 -6.98 9.41 9.28
N THR A 497 -5.98 9.13 8.47
CA THR A 497 -4.85 10.05 8.24
C THR A 497 -4.60 10.25 6.75
N ALA A 498 -3.73 11.19 6.39
CA ALA A 498 -3.32 11.39 5.00
C ALA A 498 -2.69 10.12 4.38
N GLU A 499 -1.96 9.35 5.18
CA GLU A 499 -1.31 8.11 4.74
C GLU A 499 -2.22 6.87 4.84
N GLN A 500 -3.26 6.94 5.68
CA GLN A 500 -4.19 5.84 5.95
C GLN A 500 -5.64 6.37 6.02
N PRO A 501 -6.20 6.85 4.89
CA PRO A 501 -7.57 7.34 4.87
C PRO A 501 -8.56 6.20 5.14
N ILE A 502 -9.73 6.54 5.67
CA ILE A 502 -10.85 5.59 5.76
C ILE A 502 -11.62 5.68 4.44
N ILE A 503 -11.86 4.54 3.79
CA ILE A 503 -12.48 4.50 2.47
C ILE A 503 -13.83 3.78 2.55
N PHE A 504 -14.89 4.49 2.17
CA PHE A 504 -16.22 3.94 1.91
C PHE A 504 -16.44 3.81 0.41
N THR A 505 -16.79 2.62 -0.07
CA THR A 505 -17.04 2.34 -1.50
C THR A 505 -18.09 1.24 -1.66
N SER A 506 -18.27 0.68 -2.86
CA SER A 506 -19.17 -0.44 -3.15
C SER A 506 -18.46 -1.79 -3.01
N VAL A 507 -19.21 -2.87 -2.77
CA VAL A 507 -18.71 -4.26 -2.92
C VAL A 507 -18.24 -4.60 -4.34
N LEU A 508 -18.63 -3.80 -5.33
CA LEU A 508 -18.14 -3.92 -6.71
C LEU A 508 -16.73 -3.36 -6.90
N ASP A 509 -16.24 -2.58 -5.94
CA ASP A 509 -14.88 -2.05 -5.95
C ASP A 509 -13.91 -3.15 -5.48
N GLU A 510 -12.90 -3.45 -6.29
CA GLU A 510 -11.85 -4.44 -5.98
C GLU A 510 -10.76 -3.84 -5.04
N LEU A 511 -10.96 -2.61 -4.57
CA LEU A 511 -10.09 -1.92 -3.61
C LEU A 511 -9.89 -2.71 -2.31
N MET A 512 -8.63 -2.79 -1.85
CA MET A 512 -8.19 -3.44 -0.62
C MET A 512 -7.60 -2.43 0.38
N PRO A 513 -7.56 -2.74 1.69
CA PRO A 513 -6.86 -1.90 2.68
C PRO A 513 -5.42 -1.59 2.26
N GLY A 514 -5.05 -0.32 2.34
CA GLY A 514 -3.76 0.21 1.87
C GLY A 514 -3.81 0.83 0.48
N ASP A 515 -4.81 0.50 -0.34
CA ASP A 515 -5.01 1.15 -1.63
C ASP A 515 -5.62 2.56 -1.44
N VAL A 516 -5.14 3.51 -2.25
CA VAL A 516 -5.72 4.86 -2.33
C VAL A 516 -6.61 5.00 -3.58
N VAL A 517 -6.32 4.28 -4.65
CA VAL A 517 -6.98 4.37 -5.97
C VAL A 517 -7.80 3.11 -6.21
N SER A 518 -9.04 3.22 -6.72
CA SER A 518 -9.78 2.03 -7.13
C SER A 518 -9.08 1.35 -8.33
N PRO A 519 -8.86 0.03 -8.28
CA PRO A 519 -8.22 -0.69 -9.40
C PRO A 519 -9.17 -0.95 -10.58
N ASN A 520 -10.49 -0.90 -10.37
CA ASN A 520 -11.49 -1.33 -11.34
C ASN A 520 -12.65 -0.36 -11.57
N LEU A 521 -13.02 0.47 -10.58
CA LEU A 521 -14.06 1.48 -10.72
C LEU A 521 -13.47 2.84 -11.10
N THR A 522 -14.30 3.67 -11.71
CA THR A 522 -13.93 4.99 -12.21
C THR A 522 -14.94 6.04 -11.78
N VAL A 523 -14.65 7.31 -12.08
CA VAL A 523 -15.58 8.42 -11.81
C VAL A 523 -16.93 8.30 -12.53
N ASP A 524 -17.04 7.41 -13.51
CA ASP A 524 -18.29 7.14 -14.25
C ASP A 524 -19.19 6.11 -13.55
N ASP A 525 -18.69 5.38 -12.56
CA ASP A 525 -19.41 4.34 -11.84
C ASP A 525 -20.11 4.93 -10.61
N ARG A 526 -21.40 5.24 -10.71
CA ARG A 526 -22.17 5.94 -9.66
C ARG A 526 -23.38 5.14 -9.16
N GLY A 527 -23.86 5.46 -7.96
CA GLY A 527 -25.13 4.95 -7.43
C GLY A 527 -25.07 3.47 -7.03
N LEU A 528 -23.88 2.98 -6.68
CA LEU A 528 -23.64 1.57 -6.39
C LEU A 528 -24.02 1.18 -4.95
N TRP A 529 -24.10 2.18 -4.06
CA TRP A 529 -24.61 2.08 -2.69
C TRP A 529 -25.14 3.45 -2.23
N GLY A 530 -25.71 3.55 -1.04
CA GLY A 530 -26.37 4.76 -0.54
C GLY A 530 -25.40 5.89 -0.23
N GLY A 531 -24.58 5.73 0.81
CA GLY A 531 -23.74 6.80 1.34
C GLY A 531 -23.71 6.81 2.86
N ILE A 532 -23.31 7.94 3.45
CA ILE A 532 -23.25 8.14 4.90
C ILE A 532 -24.23 9.23 5.32
N ILE A 533 -25.07 8.93 6.32
CA ILE A 533 -26.03 9.87 6.89
C ILE A 533 -25.66 10.10 8.36
N VAL A 534 -25.45 11.35 8.76
CA VAL A 534 -25.17 11.74 10.14
C VAL A 534 -26.24 12.69 10.64
N LEU A 535 -26.91 12.31 11.72
CA LEU A 535 -28.06 13.04 12.26
C LEU A 535 -27.76 13.56 13.66
N GLY A 536 -27.96 14.85 13.85
CA GLY A 536 -27.71 15.56 15.10
C GLY A 536 -28.95 16.21 15.70
N ASN A 537 -28.73 16.84 16.86
CA ASN A 537 -29.72 17.51 17.69
C ASN A 537 -29.67 19.05 17.57
N ALA A 538 -28.90 19.57 16.61
CA ALA A 538 -28.82 21.00 16.37
C ALA A 538 -30.06 21.54 15.65
N PRO A 539 -30.38 22.84 15.82
CA PRO A 539 -31.55 23.43 15.19
C PRO A 539 -31.49 23.40 13.65
N ALA A 540 -32.64 23.17 13.03
CA ALA A 540 -32.90 23.32 11.59
C ALA A 540 -34.20 24.12 11.40
N SER A 541 -34.39 24.72 10.21
CA SER A 541 -35.63 25.42 9.88
C SER A 541 -36.56 24.54 9.05
N LEU A 542 -37.41 23.80 9.76
CA LEU A 542 -38.25 22.73 9.22
C LEU A 542 -39.69 23.19 8.92
N GLU A 543 -40.33 22.58 7.93
CA GLU A 543 -41.70 22.92 7.54
C GLU A 543 -42.67 22.84 8.73
N GLY A 544 -43.51 23.86 8.88
CA GLY A 544 -44.53 23.89 9.94
C GLY A 544 -43.99 24.18 11.34
N ASP A 545 -42.74 24.63 11.46
CA ASP A 545 -42.06 24.97 12.72
C ASP A 545 -41.97 23.79 13.69
N VAL A 546 -41.75 22.58 13.17
CA VAL A 546 -41.43 21.40 13.97
C VAL A 546 -39.99 21.48 14.50
N VAL A 547 -39.69 20.73 15.57
CA VAL A 547 -38.34 20.67 16.17
C VAL A 547 -37.49 19.54 15.62
N GLU A 548 -38.10 18.59 14.92
CA GLU A 548 -37.46 17.44 14.32
C GLU A 548 -38.27 16.96 13.12
N GLU A 549 -37.56 16.37 12.16
CA GLU A 549 -38.11 15.78 10.96
C GLU A 549 -37.36 14.49 10.60
N LEU A 550 -37.99 13.64 9.79
CA LEU A 550 -37.36 12.44 9.25
C LEU A 550 -36.49 12.88 8.08
N ILE A 551 -35.21 12.51 8.11
CA ILE A 551 -34.31 12.73 6.97
C ILE A 551 -34.83 11.97 5.76
N GLU A 552 -34.66 12.55 4.59
CA GLU A 552 -34.90 11.85 3.34
C GLU A 552 -34.02 10.60 3.19
N GLY A 553 -34.37 9.73 2.25
CA GLY A 553 -33.70 8.44 2.09
C GLY A 553 -34.14 7.38 3.11
N ILE A 554 -34.85 7.76 4.18
CA ILE A 554 -35.29 6.86 5.26
C ILE A 554 -36.81 6.64 5.24
N PRO A 555 -37.29 5.38 5.16
CA PRO A 555 -38.73 5.10 5.15
C PRO A 555 -39.45 5.57 6.43
N ALA A 556 -40.63 6.16 6.27
CA ALA A 556 -41.47 6.53 7.40
C ALA A 556 -41.78 5.34 8.33
N GLY A 557 -41.65 5.56 9.64
CA GLY A 557 -41.88 4.52 10.66
C GLY A 557 -40.72 3.55 10.88
N SER A 558 -39.52 3.83 10.35
CA SER A 558 -38.31 3.03 10.55
C SER A 558 -37.83 2.97 12.00
N GLY A 559 -38.19 3.99 12.82
CA GLY A 559 -37.80 4.06 14.23
C GLY A 559 -36.43 4.70 14.48
N TYR A 560 -35.73 5.09 13.41
CA TYR A 560 -34.50 5.88 13.35
C TYR A 560 -34.64 6.93 12.24
N GLY A 561 -33.66 7.83 12.09
CA GLY A 561 -33.62 8.75 10.97
C GLY A 561 -34.16 10.15 11.27
N LEU A 562 -34.45 10.46 12.53
CA LEU A 562 -34.92 11.79 12.91
C LEU A 562 -33.72 12.70 13.15
N TYR A 563 -33.71 13.91 12.58
CA TYR A 563 -32.73 14.97 12.85
C TYR A 563 -33.41 16.28 13.29
N GLY A 564 -32.60 17.22 13.75
CA GLY A 564 -33.07 18.49 14.28
C GLY A 564 -33.24 18.45 15.80
N GLY A 565 -33.27 19.63 16.41
CA GLY A 565 -33.45 19.75 17.84
C GLY A 565 -33.20 21.16 18.34
N ASN A 566 -32.67 21.27 19.56
CA ASN A 566 -32.45 22.56 20.21
C ASN A 566 -31.02 22.72 20.75
N ASP A 567 -30.11 21.80 20.45
CA ASP A 567 -28.74 21.83 20.95
C ASP A 567 -27.74 22.13 19.83
N ALA A 568 -27.45 23.41 19.63
CA ALA A 568 -26.43 23.84 18.68
C ALA A 568 -25.03 23.30 19.00
N ALA A 569 -24.77 22.91 20.26
CA ALA A 569 -23.48 22.37 20.69
C ALA A 569 -23.43 20.83 20.66
N ASP A 570 -24.45 20.18 20.08
CA ASP A 570 -24.47 18.74 19.89
C ASP A 570 -23.21 18.24 19.14
N SER A 571 -22.82 17.01 19.42
CA SER A 571 -21.64 16.38 18.80
C SER A 571 -21.97 14.98 18.36
N SER A 572 -21.91 14.76 17.04
CA SER A 572 -22.00 13.45 16.42
C SER A 572 -20.63 12.75 16.32
N GLY A 573 -19.58 13.33 16.92
CA GLY A 573 -18.23 12.77 16.96
C GLY A 573 -17.21 13.51 16.09
N SER A 574 -16.31 12.76 15.47
CA SER A 574 -15.18 13.26 14.68
C SER A 574 -15.03 12.43 13.41
N ILE A 575 -15.02 13.11 12.27
CA ILE A 575 -15.03 12.52 10.92
C ILE A 575 -13.90 13.22 10.15
N GLU A 576 -12.75 12.56 10.08
CA GLU A 576 -11.53 13.12 9.49
C GLU A 576 -10.85 12.16 8.51
N TYR A 577 -10.34 12.67 7.39
CA TYR A 577 -9.64 11.90 6.33
C TYR A 577 -10.47 10.70 5.84
N ILE A 578 -11.66 11.00 5.33
CA ILE A 578 -12.59 10.00 4.81
C ILE A 578 -12.83 10.23 3.32
N SER A 579 -12.74 9.15 2.54
CA SER A 579 -13.10 9.11 1.13
C SER A 579 -14.38 8.31 0.94
N ILE A 580 -15.41 8.92 0.35
CA ILE A 580 -16.72 8.31 0.08
C ILE A 580 -16.90 8.22 -1.43
N ARG A 581 -17.05 7.01 -1.95
CA ARG A 581 -16.93 6.75 -3.40
C ARG A 581 -18.15 5.99 -3.93
N HIS A 582 -18.56 6.33 -5.15
CA HIS A 582 -19.54 5.56 -5.92
C HIS A 582 -20.91 5.39 -5.22
N GLY A 583 -21.26 6.31 -4.31
CA GLY A 583 -22.53 6.33 -3.58
C GLY A 583 -23.68 6.92 -4.39
N GLY A 584 -24.77 7.34 -3.75
CA GLY A 584 -25.85 8.07 -4.42
C GLY A 584 -27.01 7.20 -4.90
N ALA A 585 -27.15 5.96 -4.40
CA ALA A 585 -28.15 5.03 -4.94
C ALA A 585 -29.55 5.65 -4.98
N ASN A 586 -30.16 5.70 -6.17
CA ASN A 586 -31.48 6.30 -6.32
C ASN A 586 -32.55 5.45 -5.62
N ILE A 587 -33.32 6.07 -4.72
CA ILE A 587 -34.36 5.35 -3.98
C ILE A 587 -35.81 5.82 -4.18
N GLY A 588 -36.04 6.69 -5.15
CA GLY A 588 -37.32 7.28 -5.50
C GLY A 588 -37.09 8.71 -5.99
N GLU A 589 -38.04 9.27 -6.75
CA GLU A 589 -37.93 10.66 -7.22
C GLU A 589 -37.91 11.64 -6.03
N GLY A 590 -36.78 12.32 -5.82
CA GLY A 590 -36.57 13.33 -4.76
C GLY A 590 -36.55 12.73 -3.36
N ASN A 591 -35.89 11.59 -3.20
CA ASN A 591 -35.74 10.90 -1.91
C ASN A 591 -34.47 10.05 -1.91
N GLU A 592 -33.40 10.51 -2.52
CA GLU A 592 -32.14 9.79 -2.71
C GLU A 592 -31.25 9.83 -1.43
N ILE A 593 -30.01 9.32 -1.50
CA ILE A 593 -29.06 9.36 -0.37
C ILE A 593 -27.76 9.95 -0.91
N ASN A 594 -27.25 10.99 -0.27
CA ASN A 594 -26.07 11.73 -0.74
C ASN A 594 -24.78 11.00 -0.38
N GLY A 595 -23.65 11.49 -0.89
CA GLY A 595 -22.34 10.98 -0.48
C GLY A 595 -22.16 11.13 1.03
N LEU A 596 -22.30 12.36 1.52
CA LEU A 596 -22.39 12.69 2.94
C LEU A 596 -23.60 13.58 3.22
N THR A 597 -24.60 13.02 3.90
CA THR A 597 -25.78 13.76 4.38
C THR A 597 -25.60 14.18 5.84
N LEU A 598 -25.77 15.47 6.14
CA LEU A 598 -25.61 16.05 7.47
C LEU A 598 -26.92 16.72 7.92
N GLY A 599 -27.73 15.99 8.69
CA GLY A 599 -28.99 16.49 9.21
C GLY A 599 -28.86 17.07 10.62
N GLY A 600 -29.04 18.37 10.80
CA GLY A 600 -29.08 18.99 12.13
C GLY A 600 -27.81 18.75 12.96
N VAL A 601 -26.64 18.65 12.34
CA VAL A 601 -25.38 18.34 13.02
C VAL A 601 -24.86 19.57 13.79
N GLY A 602 -24.46 19.37 15.05
CA GLY A 602 -24.03 20.44 15.94
C GLY A 602 -22.55 20.82 15.83
N ASN A 603 -22.20 22.02 16.30
CA ASN A 603 -20.83 22.55 16.27
C ASN A 603 -19.87 21.93 17.29
N GLY A 604 -20.33 20.94 18.06
CA GLY A 604 -19.47 20.04 18.81
C GLY A 604 -18.87 18.92 17.95
N THR A 605 -19.33 18.76 16.70
CA THR A 605 -18.84 17.74 15.75
C THR A 605 -17.65 18.28 14.96
N VAL A 606 -16.68 17.41 14.64
CA VAL A 606 -15.56 17.73 13.75
C VAL A 606 -15.78 17.07 12.39
N ILE A 607 -15.84 17.86 11.32
CA ILE A 607 -15.87 17.40 9.93
C ILE A 607 -14.69 18.04 9.18
N ASN A 608 -13.72 17.24 8.76
CA ASN A 608 -12.47 17.77 8.22
C ASN A 608 -11.78 16.80 7.25
N HIS A 609 -11.23 17.27 6.11
CA HIS A 609 -10.59 16.39 5.11
C HIS A 609 -11.55 15.30 4.61
N ILE A 610 -12.56 15.72 3.84
CA ILE A 610 -13.56 14.83 3.25
C ILE A 610 -13.37 14.80 1.73
N GLU A 611 -13.33 13.60 1.16
CA GLU A 611 -13.39 13.38 -0.29
C GLU A 611 -14.70 12.67 -0.64
N VAL A 612 -15.42 13.18 -1.63
CA VAL A 612 -16.57 12.50 -2.24
C VAL A 612 -16.35 12.36 -3.73
N ILE A 613 -16.43 11.14 -4.26
CA ILE A 613 -16.21 10.84 -5.68
C ILE A 613 -17.38 10.04 -6.25
N ALA A 614 -17.82 10.39 -7.45
CA ALA A 614 -18.75 9.57 -8.24
C ALA A 614 -20.07 9.24 -7.50
N ASN A 615 -20.54 10.16 -6.66
CA ASN A 615 -21.88 10.04 -6.09
C ASN A 615 -22.92 10.27 -7.19
N LEU A 616 -23.94 9.42 -7.32
CA LEU A 616 -24.97 9.62 -8.35
C LEU A 616 -25.83 10.86 -8.06
N ASP A 617 -26.00 11.16 -6.80
CA ASP A 617 -26.74 12.30 -6.27
C ASP A 617 -25.75 13.32 -5.69
N ASP A 618 -26.14 14.11 -4.69
CA ASP A 618 -25.27 15.15 -4.14
C ASP A 618 -23.97 14.62 -3.52
N GLY A 619 -22.93 15.44 -3.59
CA GLY A 619 -21.66 15.17 -2.94
C GLY A 619 -21.79 15.25 -1.42
N VAL A 620 -22.04 16.45 -0.91
CA VAL A 620 -22.28 16.73 0.50
C VAL A 620 -23.51 17.60 0.64
N GLU A 621 -24.44 17.21 1.51
CA GLU A 621 -25.66 17.99 1.76
C GLU A 621 -25.83 18.31 3.24
N PHE A 622 -26.19 19.57 3.53
CA PHE A 622 -26.45 20.08 4.88
C PHE A 622 -27.94 20.40 5.05
N PHE A 623 -28.65 19.61 5.85
CA PHE A 623 -30.02 19.91 6.27
C PHE A 623 -30.01 20.61 7.63
N GLY A 624 -29.99 21.95 7.62
CA GLY A 624 -29.91 22.74 8.84
C GLY A 624 -28.64 22.45 9.66
N GLY A 625 -28.67 22.74 10.96
CA GLY A 625 -27.54 22.51 11.87
C GLY A 625 -26.54 23.67 11.96
N THR A 626 -25.46 23.43 12.69
CA THR A 626 -24.47 24.45 13.09
C THR A 626 -23.02 23.99 12.95
N VAL A 627 -22.78 22.75 12.50
CA VAL A 627 -21.43 22.17 12.36
C VAL A 627 -20.57 23.00 11.43
N ASP A 628 -19.30 23.24 11.79
CA ASP A 628 -18.33 23.76 10.84
C ASP A 628 -17.63 22.58 10.13
N ALA A 629 -17.46 22.69 8.81
CA ALA A 629 -16.77 21.69 7.99
C ALA A 629 -15.60 22.33 7.23
N SER A 630 -14.50 21.60 7.07
CA SER A 630 -13.34 22.13 6.35
C SER A 630 -12.62 21.11 5.49
N ASN A 631 -11.93 21.58 4.44
CA ASN A 631 -11.13 20.75 3.54
C ASN A 631 -12.00 19.66 2.89
N ILE A 632 -12.97 20.08 2.07
CA ILE A 632 -13.87 19.17 1.33
C ILE A 632 -13.46 19.15 -0.13
N VAL A 633 -13.32 17.98 -0.74
CA VAL A 633 -13.18 17.83 -2.19
C VAL A 633 -14.29 16.93 -2.74
N VAL A 634 -14.94 17.38 -3.81
CA VAL A 634 -16.01 16.66 -4.48
C VAL A 634 -15.67 16.52 -5.95
N TRP A 635 -15.72 15.30 -6.49
CA TRP A 635 -15.37 15.03 -7.89
C TRP A 635 -16.40 14.16 -8.61
N GLY A 636 -16.96 14.73 -9.68
CA GLY A 636 -17.74 14.00 -10.66
C GLY A 636 -19.02 13.39 -10.12
N VAL A 637 -19.72 14.14 -9.25
CA VAL A 637 -21.06 13.78 -8.77
C VAL A 637 -22.12 14.03 -9.85
N GLY A 638 -23.25 13.34 -9.75
CA GLY A 638 -24.32 13.37 -10.76
C GLY A 638 -25.36 14.45 -10.57
N ASP A 639 -25.51 15.00 -9.36
CA ASP A 639 -26.35 16.15 -9.06
C ASP A 639 -25.48 17.29 -8.50
N ASP A 640 -25.73 17.78 -7.28
CA ASP A 640 -25.05 18.96 -6.74
C ASP A 640 -23.84 18.62 -5.89
N ALA A 641 -22.73 19.34 -6.08
CA ALA A 641 -21.51 19.01 -5.35
C ALA A 641 -21.61 19.33 -3.85
N ILE A 642 -22.15 20.50 -3.52
CA ILE A 642 -22.46 20.90 -2.15
C ILE A 642 -23.86 21.51 -2.16
N ASP A 643 -24.79 20.88 -1.44
CA ASP A 643 -26.14 21.39 -1.21
C ASP A 643 -26.31 21.85 0.26
N ILE A 644 -27.02 22.95 0.46
CA ILE A 644 -27.35 23.52 1.75
C ILE A 644 -28.83 23.85 1.79
N ASP A 645 -29.55 23.27 2.75
CA ASP A 645 -30.97 23.52 2.99
C ASP A 645 -31.27 23.85 4.46
N GLN A 646 -32.52 24.26 4.71
CA GLN A 646 -33.15 24.37 6.03
C GLN A 646 -32.40 25.26 7.00
N ALA A 647 -31.83 26.34 6.47
CA ALA A 647 -31.12 27.36 7.23
C ALA A 647 -29.94 26.82 8.05
N TYR A 648 -29.11 25.97 7.44
CA TYR A 648 -27.78 25.67 7.99
C TYR A 648 -27.04 26.95 8.39
N SER A 649 -26.38 26.91 9.54
CA SER A 649 -25.80 28.08 10.20
C SER A 649 -24.34 27.89 10.60
N GLY A 650 -23.68 26.86 10.06
CA GLY A 650 -22.25 26.64 10.20
C GLY A 650 -21.44 27.24 9.05
N THR A 651 -20.16 26.90 9.05
CA THR A 651 -19.16 27.36 8.07
C THR A 651 -18.61 26.18 7.26
N VAL A 652 -18.59 26.29 5.93
CA VAL A 652 -17.75 25.43 5.07
C VAL A 652 -16.54 26.23 4.61
N THR A 653 -15.34 25.77 4.97
CA THR A 653 -14.07 26.43 4.61
C THR A 653 -13.19 25.51 3.78
N ASN A 654 -12.56 26.06 2.74
CA ASN A 654 -11.60 25.33 1.90
C ASN A 654 -12.24 24.13 1.17
N ALA A 655 -13.06 24.42 0.15
CA ALA A 655 -13.75 23.38 -0.61
C ALA A 655 -13.36 23.41 -2.11
N ALA A 656 -13.08 22.24 -2.69
CA ALA A 656 -12.76 22.10 -4.11
C ALA A 656 -13.81 21.20 -4.80
N VAL A 657 -14.46 21.72 -5.83
CA VAL A 657 -15.45 20.99 -6.62
C VAL A 657 -14.88 20.77 -8.02
N VAL A 658 -14.87 19.53 -8.48
CA VAL A 658 -14.48 19.14 -9.83
C VAL A 658 -15.68 18.52 -10.52
N MET A 659 -16.40 19.34 -11.28
CA MET A 659 -17.56 18.89 -12.04
C MET A 659 -17.10 18.15 -13.29
N ASN A 660 -17.88 17.14 -13.71
CA ASN A 660 -17.69 16.47 -14.99
C ASN A 660 -18.93 16.67 -15.86
N ASN A 661 -19.03 15.94 -16.98
CA ASN A 661 -20.10 16.17 -17.95
C ASN A 661 -21.53 15.87 -17.44
N VAL A 662 -21.68 15.15 -16.31
CA VAL A 662 -22.98 14.79 -15.75
C VAL A 662 -23.43 15.68 -14.59
N SER A 663 -22.51 16.41 -13.96
CA SER A 663 -22.81 17.18 -12.74
C SER A 663 -23.84 18.27 -13.01
N ASP A 664 -24.69 18.57 -12.02
CA ASP A 664 -25.71 19.62 -12.16
C ASP A 664 -25.17 20.99 -11.72
N HIS A 665 -25.09 21.26 -10.42
CA HIS A 665 -24.51 22.50 -9.89
C HIS A 665 -23.27 22.24 -9.02
N GLY A 666 -22.34 23.20 -9.05
CA GLY A 666 -21.21 23.21 -8.13
C GLY A 666 -21.65 23.55 -6.69
N LEU A 667 -22.69 24.38 -6.54
CA LEU A 667 -23.32 24.72 -5.28
C LEU A 667 -24.83 24.84 -5.49
N GLU A 668 -25.63 24.16 -4.70
CA GLU A 668 -27.07 24.45 -4.57
C GLU A 668 -27.34 24.97 -3.16
N ILE A 669 -28.07 26.06 -3.05
CA ILE A 669 -28.26 26.76 -1.79
C ILE A 669 -29.72 27.16 -1.64
N ASP A 670 -30.38 26.50 -0.72
CA ASP A 670 -31.73 26.75 -0.26
C ASP A 670 -31.79 27.58 1.04
N GLY A 671 -33.01 28.01 1.35
CA GLY A 671 -33.31 28.87 2.48
C GLY A 671 -34.04 28.13 3.59
N PRO A 672 -34.55 28.86 4.60
CA PRO A 672 -35.37 28.28 5.65
C PRO A 672 -36.72 27.76 5.12
N GLU A 673 -37.13 26.55 5.49
CA GLU A 673 -38.49 26.04 5.23
C GLU A 673 -39.49 26.43 6.35
N GLY A 674 -38.97 26.64 7.56
CA GLY A 674 -39.70 27.14 8.73
C GLY A 674 -39.40 28.61 9.05
N SER A 675 -39.72 29.01 10.28
CA SER A 675 -39.44 30.35 10.81
C SER A 675 -38.10 30.50 11.51
N ALA A 676 -37.37 29.39 11.74
CA ALA A 676 -36.03 29.45 12.29
C ALA A 676 -35.08 30.10 11.27
N THR A 677 -34.13 30.89 11.78
CA THR A 677 -33.16 31.60 10.95
C THR A 677 -31.78 31.05 11.19
N GLY A 678 -31.04 30.85 10.12
CA GLY A 678 -29.63 30.48 10.11
C GLY A 678 -28.97 31.13 8.91
N MET A 679 -27.67 31.41 9.01
CA MET A 679 -26.90 31.98 7.91
C MET A 679 -25.63 31.15 7.78
N TYR A 680 -25.50 30.44 6.65
CA TYR A 680 -24.27 29.71 6.37
C TYR A 680 -23.13 30.68 6.06
N THR A 681 -21.91 30.17 6.14
CA THR A 681 -20.71 30.84 5.61
C THR A 681 -19.96 29.88 4.69
N LEU A 682 -19.75 30.28 3.43
CA LEU A 682 -18.83 29.63 2.49
C LEU A 682 -17.57 30.50 2.35
N GLU A 683 -16.41 29.93 2.61
CA GLU A 683 -15.11 30.62 2.49
C GLU A 683 -14.07 29.76 1.76
N ASN A 684 -13.36 30.35 0.80
CA ASN A 684 -12.25 29.70 0.06
C ASN A 684 -12.74 28.47 -0.73
N VAL A 685 -13.62 28.69 -1.70
CA VAL A 685 -14.18 27.62 -2.54
C VAL A 685 -13.62 27.72 -3.96
N THR A 686 -13.21 26.61 -4.56
CA THR A 686 -12.86 26.54 -5.99
C THR A 686 -13.77 25.57 -6.72
N ILE A 687 -14.35 26.01 -7.84
CA ILE A 687 -15.24 25.20 -8.68
C ILE A 687 -14.63 25.09 -10.07
N PHE A 688 -14.23 23.88 -10.45
CA PHE A 688 -13.78 23.51 -11.78
C PHE A 688 -14.96 22.94 -12.56
N ALA A 689 -15.40 23.66 -13.58
CA ALA A 689 -16.51 23.28 -14.43
C ALA A 689 -16.03 22.60 -15.73
N ASP A 690 -16.61 21.45 -16.05
CA ASP A 690 -16.36 20.73 -17.31
C ASP A 690 -16.87 21.53 -18.51
N ASP A 691 -16.08 21.58 -19.58
CA ASP A 691 -16.37 22.31 -20.82
C ASP A 691 -16.70 21.38 -22.01
N SER A 692 -16.92 20.09 -21.73
CA SER A 692 -17.18 19.10 -22.77
C SER A 692 -18.54 19.28 -23.46
N ASP A 693 -18.63 18.86 -24.72
CA ASP A 693 -19.85 18.96 -25.53
C ASP A 693 -21.05 18.27 -24.84
N THR A 694 -22.14 19.01 -24.65
CA THR A 694 -23.39 18.51 -24.08
C THR A 694 -23.97 17.37 -24.91
N ASN A 695 -24.36 16.28 -24.23
CA ASN A 695 -25.06 15.14 -24.82
C ASN A 695 -26.33 14.80 -24.01
N ALA A 696 -27.01 13.71 -24.36
CA ALA A 696 -28.31 13.35 -23.76
C ALA A 696 -28.22 12.97 -22.27
N ASN A 697 -27.02 12.71 -21.75
CA ASN A 697 -26.77 12.33 -20.37
C ASN A 697 -26.02 13.43 -19.60
N SER A 698 -25.86 14.62 -20.18
CA SER A 698 -25.13 15.70 -19.53
C SER A 698 -26.02 16.45 -18.54
N GLY A 699 -25.44 16.85 -17.40
CA GLY A 699 -26.05 17.78 -16.44
C GLY A 699 -25.84 19.24 -16.85
N ASN A 700 -26.30 20.19 -16.03
CA ASN A 700 -26.23 21.61 -16.35
C ASN A 700 -24.80 22.17 -16.26
N ARG A 701 -23.98 21.69 -15.31
CA ARG A 701 -22.63 22.18 -14.98
C ARG A 701 -22.61 23.67 -14.62
N GLU A 702 -23.64 24.11 -13.92
CA GLU A 702 -23.75 25.48 -13.41
C GLU A 702 -22.84 25.66 -12.17
N TYR A 703 -22.28 26.85 -11.97
CA TYR A 703 -21.38 27.07 -10.83
C TYR A 703 -22.14 27.09 -9.51
N ALA A 704 -23.29 27.76 -9.47
CA ALA A 704 -24.07 27.88 -8.25
C ALA A 704 -25.51 28.31 -8.50
N GLN A 705 -26.46 27.78 -7.72
CA GLN A 705 -27.84 28.22 -7.70
C GLN A 705 -28.30 28.59 -6.28
N PHE A 706 -28.81 29.81 -6.11
CA PHE A 706 -29.37 30.29 -4.84
C PHE A 706 -30.89 30.42 -4.98
N ARG A 707 -31.64 29.58 -4.26
CA ARG A 707 -33.10 29.48 -4.38
C ARG A 707 -33.76 29.46 -2.98
N SER A 708 -35.07 29.25 -2.94
CA SER A 708 -35.90 29.16 -1.71
C SER A 708 -35.63 30.12 -0.54
N SER A 709 -35.29 31.38 -0.80
CA SER A 709 -34.92 32.37 0.23
C SER A 709 -33.58 32.10 0.91
N ALA A 710 -32.60 31.60 0.14
CA ALA A 710 -31.21 31.48 0.54
C ALA A 710 -30.70 32.73 1.26
N MET A 711 -29.92 32.52 2.32
CA MET A 711 -29.31 33.55 3.14
C MET A 711 -27.99 33.05 3.74
N GLY A 712 -26.97 33.89 3.72
CA GLY A 712 -25.62 33.51 4.10
C GLY A 712 -24.55 34.38 3.47
N THR A 713 -23.30 33.97 3.66
CA THR A 713 -22.14 34.71 3.14
C THR A 713 -21.29 33.82 2.25
N ASN A 714 -20.85 34.37 1.12
CA ASN A 714 -20.06 33.69 0.10
C ASN A 714 -18.79 34.52 -0.15
N THR A 715 -17.63 34.00 0.23
CA THR A 715 -16.37 34.76 0.21
C THR A 715 -15.21 33.96 -0.35
N ASN A 716 -14.34 34.62 -1.12
CA ASN A 716 -13.12 34.02 -1.69
C ASN A 716 -13.41 32.81 -2.59
N ILE A 717 -14.29 32.97 -3.58
CA ILE A 717 -14.67 31.88 -4.49
C ILE A 717 -13.92 32.02 -5.81
N LEU A 718 -13.32 30.94 -6.30
CA LEU A 718 -12.69 30.84 -7.62
C LEU A 718 -13.53 29.95 -8.53
N LEU A 719 -13.98 30.49 -9.66
CA LEU A 719 -14.69 29.76 -10.71
C LEU A 719 -13.75 29.49 -11.89
N VAL A 720 -13.70 28.27 -12.41
CA VAL A 720 -12.75 27.87 -13.45
C VAL A 720 -13.44 27.10 -14.57
N GLY A 721 -13.28 27.57 -15.82
CA GLY A 721 -13.70 26.81 -17.00
C GLY A 721 -15.21 26.74 -17.17
N GLY A 722 -15.74 25.67 -17.76
CA GLY A 722 -17.18 25.46 -17.96
C GLY A 722 -17.71 25.80 -19.36
N LEU A 723 -19.00 25.59 -19.53
CA LEU A 723 -19.72 25.94 -20.76
C LEU A 723 -19.91 27.45 -20.91
N THR A 724 -20.19 27.91 -22.14
CA THR A 724 -20.43 29.34 -22.41
C THR A 724 -21.68 29.91 -21.74
N ASP A 725 -22.58 29.03 -21.30
CA ASP A 725 -23.81 29.30 -20.58
C ASP A 725 -23.80 28.76 -19.14
N ALA A 726 -22.66 28.27 -18.64
CA ALA A 726 -22.51 27.98 -17.21
C ALA A 726 -22.75 29.26 -16.41
N ASP A 727 -23.59 29.20 -15.37
CA ASP A 727 -23.98 30.39 -14.64
C ASP A 727 -23.90 30.25 -13.12
N PHE A 728 -24.00 31.40 -12.47
CA PHE A 728 -24.00 31.61 -11.04
C PHE A 728 -25.24 32.46 -10.75
N THR A 729 -26.28 31.84 -10.20
CA THR A 729 -27.65 32.30 -10.37
C THR A 729 -28.35 32.60 -9.05
N LEU A 730 -28.90 33.81 -8.93
CA LEU A 730 -30.02 34.05 -8.02
C LEU A 730 -31.31 33.64 -8.73
N ALA A 731 -31.94 32.57 -8.25
CA ALA A 731 -33.13 32.01 -8.86
C ALA A 731 -34.29 33.01 -8.88
N ASN A 732 -35.31 32.75 -9.70
CA ASN A 732 -36.51 33.58 -9.79
C ASN A 732 -37.40 33.40 -8.54
N ASN A 733 -36.93 33.92 -7.41
CA ASN A 733 -37.51 33.75 -6.10
C ASN A 733 -37.49 35.10 -5.36
N GLN A 734 -38.67 35.56 -4.91
CA GLN A 734 -38.81 36.85 -4.22
C GLN A 734 -38.03 36.88 -2.89
N GLY A 735 -37.98 35.78 -2.16
CA GLY A 735 -37.26 35.69 -0.88
C GLY A 735 -35.76 35.82 -1.05
N VAL A 736 -35.19 35.17 -2.08
CA VAL A 736 -33.75 35.34 -2.43
C VAL A 736 -33.44 36.80 -2.74
N ALA A 737 -34.29 37.44 -3.56
CA ALA A 737 -34.14 38.85 -3.90
C ALA A 737 -34.25 39.77 -2.66
N ASP A 738 -35.19 39.48 -1.76
CA ASP A 738 -35.36 40.24 -0.53
C ASP A 738 -34.14 40.12 0.39
N ASN A 739 -33.60 38.90 0.55
CA ASN A 739 -32.40 38.64 1.37
C ASN A 739 -31.15 39.30 0.80
N TYR A 740 -30.95 39.23 -0.53
CA TYR A 740 -29.84 39.93 -1.18
C TYR A 740 -29.93 41.44 -0.95
N ASN A 741 -31.11 42.03 -1.20
CA ASN A 741 -31.32 43.47 -1.02
C ASN A 741 -31.20 43.93 0.45
N ALA A 742 -31.51 43.05 1.40
CA ALA A 742 -31.34 43.29 2.83
C ALA A 742 -29.89 43.18 3.30
N GLY A 743 -29.03 42.52 2.52
CA GLY A 743 -27.66 42.17 2.91
C GLY A 743 -27.57 40.92 3.77
N ASP A 744 -28.61 40.09 3.78
CA ASP A 744 -28.66 38.79 4.46
C ASP A 744 -28.10 37.67 3.55
N LEU A 745 -28.08 37.88 2.23
CA LEU A 745 -27.32 37.08 1.27
C LEU A 745 -26.23 37.94 0.65
N THR A 746 -24.96 37.58 0.84
CA THR A 746 -23.82 38.43 0.43
C THR A 746 -22.74 37.67 -0.32
N PHE A 747 -22.05 38.39 -1.21
CA PHE A 747 -20.98 37.88 -2.06
C PHE A 747 -19.79 38.84 -2.00
N SER A 748 -18.58 38.29 -1.82
CA SER A 748 -17.37 39.09 -1.84
C SER A 748 -16.16 38.32 -2.34
N ASN A 749 -15.28 39.02 -3.07
CA ASN A 749 -14.00 38.49 -3.51
C ASN A 749 -14.14 37.19 -4.33
N ILE A 750 -14.87 37.26 -5.44
CA ILE A 750 -15.01 36.16 -6.40
C ILE A 750 -14.04 36.42 -7.56
N GLU A 751 -13.29 35.40 -7.96
CA GLU A 751 -12.47 35.41 -9.16
C GLU A 751 -12.97 34.37 -10.16
N ILE A 752 -12.80 34.64 -11.45
CA ILE A 752 -13.20 33.70 -12.51
C ILE A 752 -12.11 33.59 -13.58
N VAL A 753 -11.77 32.35 -13.94
CA VAL A 753 -11.15 31.97 -15.21
C VAL A 753 -12.29 31.63 -16.17
N PRO A 754 -12.70 32.54 -17.06
CA PRO A 754 -13.95 32.40 -17.78
C PRO A 754 -13.94 31.25 -18.80
N PRO A 755 -15.10 30.64 -19.09
CA PRO A 755 -15.29 29.71 -20.18
C PRO A 755 -14.68 30.21 -21.50
N ALA A 756 -14.12 29.29 -22.28
CA ALA A 756 -13.56 29.62 -23.58
C ALA A 756 -14.63 30.26 -24.50
N GLY A 757 -14.36 31.48 -24.97
CA GLY A 757 -15.27 32.21 -25.85
C GLY A 757 -16.23 33.17 -25.15
N VAL A 758 -16.29 33.17 -23.81
CA VAL A 758 -17.00 34.20 -23.04
C VAL A 758 -16.15 35.45 -22.93
N THR A 759 -16.62 36.55 -23.50
CA THR A 759 -15.95 37.87 -23.42
C THR A 759 -16.63 38.85 -22.49
N ASP A 760 -17.87 38.55 -22.09
CA ASP A 760 -18.69 39.36 -21.21
C ASP A 760 -19.17 38.49 -20.06
N ILE A 761 -18.45 38.53 -18.93
CA ILE A 761 -18.74 37.66 -17.79
C ILE A 761 -20.07 37.99 -17.12
N SER A 762 -20.71 39.14 -17.40
CA SER A 762 -22.01 39.44 -16.80
C SER A 762 -23.09 38.46 -17.26
N THR A 763 -22.88 37.72 -18.35
CA THR A 763 -23.82 36.68 -18.80
C THR A 763 -23.77 35.42 -17.94
N LEU A 764 -22.74 35.25 -17.12
CA LEU A 764 -22.57 34.10 -16.21
C LEU A 764 -23.09 34.40 -14.81
N PHE A 765 -23.50 35.64 -14.51
CA PHE A 765 -24.07 36.02 -13.22
C PHE A 765 -25.51 36.47 -13.43
N THR A 766 -26.45 35.61 -13.07
CA THR A 766 -27.86 35.76 -13.47
C THR A 766 -28.72 36.17 -12.27
N ASP A 767 -29.46 37.29 -12.42
CA ASP A 767 -30.64 37.55 -11.60
C ASP A 767 -31.88 37.12 -12.38
N ALA A 768 -32.34 35.89 -12.12
CA ALA A 768 -33.49 35.34 -12.83
C ALA A 768 -34.82 36.00 -12.41
N SER A 769 -34.86 36.69 -11.27
CA SER A 769 -36.03 37.44 -10.80
C SER A 769 -36.16 38.82 -11.46
N GLY A 770 -35.03 39.45 -11.76
CA GLY A 770 -34.93 40.86 -12.19
C GLY A 770 -35.31 41.86 -11.10
N LEU A 771 -35.29 41.46 -9.83
CA LEU A 771 -35.70 42.26 -8.67
C LEU A 771 -34.51 42.81 -7.88
N THR A 772 -33.28 42.46 -8.24
CA THR A 772 -32.05 42.84 -7.55
C THR A 772 -31.12 43.63 -8.46
N SER A 773 -30.04 44.15 -7.89
CA SER A 773 -28.89 44.65 -8.63
C SER A 773 -27.79 43.60 -8.81
N PHE A 774 -28.01 42.33 -8.48
CA PHE A 774 -26.96 41.29 -8.39
C PHE A 774 -26.07 41.20 -9.63
N GLN A 775 -26.66 41.13 -10.83
CA GLN A 775 -25.90 41.06 -12.08
C GLN A 775 -25.01 42.29 -12.32
N ASP A 776 -25.52 43.49 -12.00
CA ASP A 776 -24.77 44.75 -12.09
C ASP A 776 -23.71 44.86 -11.00
N ASP A 777 -24.00 44.36 -9.79
CA ASP A 777 -23.12 44.35 -8.63
C ASP A 777 -21.99 43.32 -8.77
N ALA A 778 -22.19 42.25 -9.53
CA ALA A 778 -21.15 41.26 -9.80
C ALA A 778 -20.02 41.86 -10.64
N THR A 779 -20.36 42.55 -11.73
CA THR A 779 -19.41 42.92 -12.81
C THR A 779 -19.18 44.43 -12.97
N GLY A 780 -19.82 45.26 -12.15
CA GLY A 780 -19.66 46.71 -12.15
C GLY A 780 -18.26 47.21 -11.75
N ALA A 781 -18.04 48.53 -11.82
CA ALA A 781 -16.72 49.14 -11.56
C ALA A 781 -16.17 48.94 -10.13
N ASN A 782 -17.01 48.51 -9.18
CA ASN A 782 -16.63 48.06 -7.84
C ASN A 782 -17.30 46.71 -7.52
N GLY A 783 -17.52 45.88 -8.55
CA GLY A 783 -18.21 44.62 -8.38
C GLY A 783 -17.41 43.61 -7.57
N PHE A 784 -18.08 42.58 -7.07
CA PHE A 784 -17.45 41.55 -6.26
C PHE A 784 -16.76 40.45 -7.09
N VAL A 785 -16.89 40.46 -8.42
CA VAL A 785 -16.25 39.50 -9.33
C VAL A 785 -15.11 40.15 -10.11
N SER A 786 -13.98 39.44 -10.24
CA SER A 786 -12.88 39.84 -11.13
C SER A 786 -12.39 38.69 -12.01
N VAL A 787 -11.92 39.01 -13.22
CA VAL A 787 -11.39 38.01 -14.16
C VAL A 787 -9.90 37.80 -13.92
N VAL A 788 -9.48 36.55 -13.79
CA VAL A 788 -8.08 36.13 -13.73
C VAL A 788 -7.69 35.32 -14.96
N ALA A 789 -6.39 35.28 -15.27
CA ALA A 789 -5.90 34.71 -16.52
C ALA A 789 -5.90 33.17 -16.53
N ASP A 790 -5.58 32.59 -15.37
CA ASP A 790 -5.47 31.16 -15.10
C ASP A 790 -5.54 30.94 -13.57
N THR A 791 -5.55 29.68 -13.15
CA THR A 791 -5.57 29.30 -11.72
C THR A 791 -4.34 29.77 -10.97
N ALA A 792 -3.17 29.85 -11.61
CA ALA A 792 -1.94 30.33 -10.99
C ALA A 792 -1.95 31.84 -10.70
N ALA A 793 -2.78 32.61 -11.41
CA ALA A 793 -2.98 34.04 -11.18
C ALA A 793 -4.05 34.34 -10.11
N ALA A 794 -4.83 33.33 -9.71
CA ALA A 794 -5.88 33.51 -8.71
C ALA A 794 -5.31 33.84 -7.33
N THR A 795 -6.03 34.66 -6.57
CA THR A 795 -5.71 35.05 -5.19
C THR A 795 -6.75 34.58 -4.17
N VAL A 796 -7.80 33.92 -4.65
CA VAL A 796 -8.88 33.31 -3.87
C VAL A 796 -9.09 31.86 -4.28
N GLY A 797 -10.00 31.18 -3.61
CA GLY A 797 -10.28 29.76 -3.82
C GLY A 797 -9.66 28.86 -2.76
N ALA A 798 -9.83 27.56 -2.94
CA ALA A 798 -9.33 26.54 -2.06
C ALA A 798 -7.79 26.42 -2.14
N ASP A 799 -7.16 26.16 -0.99
CA ASP A 799 -5.82 25.60 -0.91
C ASP A 799 -5.88 24.13 -1.32
N LEU A 800 -5.51 23.85 -2.58
CA LEU A 800 -5.55 22.50 -3.13
C LEU A 800 -4.46 21.58 -2.53
N GLY A 801 -3.44 22.14 -1.88
CA GLY A 801 -2.32 21.36 -1.33
C GLY A 801 -2.71 20.44 -0.18
N VAL A 802 -3.83 20.71 0.50
CA VAL A 802 -4.32 19.85 1.61
C VAL A 802 -4.96 18.55 1.12
N PHE A 803 -5.26 18.44 -0.18
CA PHE A 803 -5.90 17.26 -0.77
C PHE A 803 -4.90 16.23 -1.31
N GLY A 804 -3.60 16.35 -1.03
CA GLY A 804 -2.59 15.40 -1.54
C GLY A 804 -2.73 13.93 -1.06
N TRP A 805 -3.69 13.64 -0.17
CA TRP A 805 -4.01 12.28 0.29
C TRP A 805 -5.13 11.61 -0.52
N THR A 806 -5.81 12.37 -1.39
CA THR A 806 -7.08 11.98 -1.99
C THR A 806 -6.87 11.26 -3.31
N TRP A 807 -7.84 10.43 -3.74
CA TRP A 807 -7.80 9.84 -5.08
C TRP A 807 -7.92 10.93 -6.16
N VAL A 808 -8.66 12.01 -5.90
CA VAL A 808 -8.69 13.20 -6.76
C VAL A 808 -7.27 13.71 -7.07
N SER A 809 -6.36 13.71 -6.09
CA SER A 809 -4.98 14.17 -6.27
C SER A 809 -4.11 13.24 -7.11
N GLU A 810 -4.34 11.93 -7.07
CA GLU A 810 -3.65 10.96 -7.93
C GLU A 810 -4.19 10.99 -9.37
N ALA A 811 -5.50 11.18 -9.51
CA ALA A 811 -6.16 11.40 -10.80
C ALA A 811 -5.84 12.79 -11.40
N ALA A 812 -5.24 13.70 -10.61
CA ALA A 812 -5.05 15.11 -10.93
C ALA A 812 -4.26 15.39 -12.21
N SER A 813 -3.36 14.49 -12.60
CA SER A 813 -2.61 14.64 -13.86
C SER A 813 -3.52 14.68 -15.10
N ALA A 814 -4.74 14.15 -15.00
CA ALA A 814 -5.76 14.18 -16.05
C ALA A 814 -6.73 15.38 -15.95
N LEU A 815 -6.83 16.03 -14.79
CA LEU A 815 -7.83 17.07 -14.50
C LEU A 815 -7.27 18.50 -14.54
N GLY A 816 -5.95 18.66 -14.72
CA GLY A 816 -5.33 19.97 -14.93
C GLY A 816 -5.26 20.84 -13.68
N PHE A 817 -5.15 20.23 -12.51
CA PHE A 817 -4.84 20.89 -11.23
C PHE A 817 -3.61 21.81 -11.32
#